data_AF-A0AAD7KJC4-F1
#
_entry.id   AF-A0AAD7KJC4-F1
#
_cell.length_a   1.000
_cell.length_b   1.000
_cell.length_c   1.000
_cell.angle_alpha   90.00
_cell.angle_beta   90.00
_cell.angle_gamma   90.00
#
_symmetry.space_group_name_H-M   'P 1'
#
loop_
_entity.id
_entity.type
_entity.pdbx_description
1 polymer ?
#
loop_
_entity_poly.entity_id
_entity_poly.type
_entity_poly.pdbx_seq_one_letter_code
_entity_poly.pdbx_strand_id
1 'polypeptide(L)'
;MFWPLALVSLSFSLPAFTQQLSISSRTLVDALSADPDYESLLRLLQRARLIPTLNRLNGSTFFAPTNDAIHRHDLWNAVASDDTFIVSDNIQEQLRQQLFYHLINYTLPEMPDAPHPQVLQTLHYPRTSLDPPSQDPPPSPPWMPIPGGSLGSEPQRLRVAARDQGAWVAVDAFGKGGVEIVKGKIDAGNGLLLGIDDVLTPPSNLAHLVSQHSSVSYFHKILTPEIRHFLNSTTELTLFLPVDKAFESLHELERLYLESEFATADLVRILNGHAVVQDKVKWSDTFDPSGKLKTIDGTVLDIVVTPEKTSVSTAELLHPDIYASNGVLHLVSSLMVDLEITPEKYLLALNCTSFVSLIHSVNLTGLVNDTEAKYTILAPRDDVLSLFGDGDLPEKGSEELKKLLEYHFIPGTWSPKKLNDGMLLETALIEDGLDGGRQVLNTAVSGGEKKKDDKSIKFGGVGVIGDPIVVNNTLIYFISRPLVPPSDALETLLPLTDLSLFLASVFSASMADRLKTPRTSLLVPHNSAFKELGELVSAHLLAPSSKKDLANVLLHHTLDTVEYAQTIQNGSRTFATLEGTDVQLEHLKNGSVLISGSGGWDGMKAELFPRDILTQTGVLHEVSDVLIPRSVQLTIGKLVKAADATTMVTLVTKAGMDWVLNGSAPPPDSIWAEQGLNGVGWTLLCPQDDAFKLYNLTELYADLEGVRALVSQHLIPTPIRSSDSETALNNNRPLLLEDSATYSTLRSPSSAYGDVIFRRTDTDDFIVGIKGARGTDGDADWARVLSWGRSTTGGGTGGVIEIHRLLVPYNPSWLVEYGGPTFVGVGGIILICLFFFGVRAFWRRDFTHATYEPVETRILKPTLKAATSAIKSDTPVEEVKASATDSIKSFIAGGFGGVAAVLVGHPFDLTKTRLQTAPAGLYTGAIDVVKKTVAQDGLTGLYRGMLPPLLGVTPIFAISFWAYDASKKLILSSTPNRKSDALSIPELAAAGFMSAIPTTLVTAPVERAKVLLQVQGQGGSEQKYKGVLDVMKHLYREGGIRSIFRGAGATVLRDGPGSAAYFAAYEVTKKALTPAGSSPSELNLGAIIMAGGTAGVAMWAVAIPPDVLKSRLQSAPNGTYSGFMDCARKTIAQDGVRALWKGFGPAMSRAFPANAATFLGVEASRNLMDKFF
;
A
#
# COMPACT_ATOMS: atom_id res chain seq x y z
N MET A 1 2.92 102.68 21.74
CA MET A 1 2.28 104.00 21.49
C MET A 1 2.69 104.89 22.65
N PHE A 2 3.62 105.85 22.60
CA PHE A 2 4.21 106.68 21.52
C PHE A 2 5.53 107.38 22.04
N TRP A 3 6.72 107.35 21.36
CA TRP A 3 7.43 108.41 20.53
C TRP A 3 8.71 109.12 21.20
N PRO A 4 9.58 109.99 20.57
CA PRO A 4 10.97 109.84 19.98
C PRO A 4 12.07 110.90 20.43
N LEU A 5 13.20 111.16 19.71
CA LEU A 5 14.00 112.42 19.81
C LEU A 5 14.31 113.04 18.43
N ALA A 6 13.35 113.78 17.90
CA ALA A 6 13.64 115.08 17.33
C ALA A 6 12.36 115.87 17.44
N LEU A 7 12.56 117.02 18.03
CA LEU A 7 11.62 118.11 18.15
C LEU A 7 10.63 117.97 19.30
N VAL A 8 11.12 118.56 20.38
CA VAL A 8 10.54 119.78 20.93
C VAL A 8 9.90 119.57 22.30
N SER A 9 10.53 120.31 23.22
CA SER A 9 9.97 121.02 24.35
C SER A 9 9.87 120.28 25.68
N LEU A 10 10.76 120.63 26.62
CA LEU A 10 10.55 121.64 27.68
C LEU A 10 9.98 120.90 28.92
N SER A 11 10.57 120.89 30.11
CA SER A 11 11.21 122.00 30.81
C SER A 11 11.98 121.46 32.03
N PHE A 12 13.20 121.96 32.20
CA PHE A 12 13.80 122.44 33.46
C PHE A 12 13.62 121.65 34.76
N SER A 13 14.73 121.08 35.24
CA SER A 13 15.32 121.48 36.54
C SER A 13 16.78 120.98 36.65
N LEU A 14 17.72 121.89 36.35
CA LEU A 14 19.05 121.90 37.00
C LEU A 14 18.83 122.17 38.51
N PRO A 15 19.75 121.85 39.44
CA PRO A 15 21.19 121.59 39.29
C PRO A 15 21.59 120.31 40.11
N ALA A 16 22.81 119.91 40.45
CA ALA A 16 24.14 120.47 40.40
C ALA A 16 25.14 119.29 40.43
N PHE A 17 26.15 119.37 39.56
CA PHE A 17 27.57 119.25 39.90
C PHE A 17 27.99 118.31 41.06
N THR A 18 28.66 117.21 40.73
CA THR A 18 30.12 117.10 40.93
C THR A 18 30.64 115.82 40.28
N GLN A 19 31.57 116.00 39.33
CA GLN A 19 32.40 114.93 38.81
C GLN A 19 33.27 114.35 39.93
N GLN A 20 33.31 113.03 40.01
CA GLN A 20 34.54 112.34 40.37
C GLN A 20 34.80 111.24 39.34
N LEU A 21 35.76 111.51 38.47
CA LEU A 21 36.46 110.50 37.68
C LEU A 21 37.11 109.51 38.64
N SER A 22 36.64 108.27 38.67
CA SER A 22 37.44 107.12 39.08
C SER A 22 37.77 106.30 37.83
N ILE A 23 38.95 106.54 37.26
CA ILE A 23 39.58 105.60 36.34
C ILE A 23 40.20 104.50 37.21
N SER A 24 39.50 103.38 37.30
CA SER A 24 40.08 102.06 37.57
C SER A 24 39.19 101.10 36.79
N SER A 25 39.56 100.79 35.54
CA SER A 25 38.84 99.81 34.73
C SER A 25 39.01 98.45 35.39
N ARG A 26 38.09 98.09 36.29
CA ARG A 26 38.03 96.80 36.98
C ARG A 26 38.08 95.69 35.93
N THR A 27 39.14 94.88 35.89
CA THR A 27 39.24 93.76 34.95
C THR A 27 38.35 92.60 35.38
N LEU A 28 38.14 91.60 34.52
CA LEU A 28 37.42 90.37 34.87
C LEU A 28 38.05 89.64 36.07
N VAL A 29 39.38 89.67 36.18
CA VAL A 29 40.10 89.10 37.34
C VAL A 29 39.85 89.91 38.61
N ASP A 30 39.81 91.25 38.50
CA ASP A 30 39.43 92.12 39.62
C ASP A 30 37.97 91.92 40.01
N ALA A 31 37.08 91.62 39.05
CA ALA A 31 35.68 91.30 39.30
C ALA A 31 35.52 89.99 40.07
N LEU A 32 36.24 88.93 39.67
CA LEU A 32 36.28 87.63 40.36
C LEU A 32 36.88 87.74 41.77
N SER A 33 38.03 88.42 41.93
CA SER A 33 38.72 88.53 43.23
C SER A 33 37.95 89.32 44.29
N ALA A 34 37.01 90.17 43.86
CA ALA A 34 36.22 91.01 44.75
C ALA A 34 34.98 90.29 45.33
N ASP A 35 34.60 89.13 44.80
CA ASP A 35 33.49 88.31 45.31
C ASP A 35 34.06 87.01 45.92
N PRO A 36 33.85 86.74 47.22
CA PRO A 36 34.41 85.55 47.87
C PRO A 36 33.92 84.22 47.28
N ASP A 37 32.80 84.25 46.56
CA ASP A 37 32.20 83.06 45.93
C ASP A 37 32.94 82.56 44.68
N TYR A 38 34.04 83.22 44.28
CA TYR A 38 34.88 82.80 43.14
C TYR A 38 36.33 82.47 43.53
N GLU A 39 36.64 82.31 44.82
CA GLU A 39 37.99 82.00 45.29
C GLU A 39 38.53 80.68 44.69
N SER A 40 37.71 79.63 44.68
CA SER A 40 38.08 78.33 44.11
C SER A 40 38.33 78.44 42.59
N LEU A 41 37.54 79.24 41.89
CA LEU A 41 37.72 79.51 40.45
C LEU A 41 39.04 80.26 40.18
N LEU A 42 39.39 81.24 41.02
CA LEU A 42 40.63 81.99 40.90
C LEU A 42 41.86 81.09 41.04
N ARG A 43 41.82 80.13 41.99
CA ARG A 43 42.88 79.11 42.17
C ARG A 43 43.02 78.23 40.93
N LEU A 44 41.91 77.79 40.34
CA LEU A 44 41.91 77.00 39.09
C LEU A 44 42.47 77.81 37.90
N LEU A 45 42.09 79.07 37.75
CA LEU A 45 42.63 79.97 36.71
C LEU A 45 44.14 80.22 36.86
N GLN A 46 44.63 80.34 38.09
CA GLN A 46 46.07 80.42 38.40
C GLN A 46 46.78 79.12 38.03
N ARG A 47 46.22 77.96 38.39
CA ARG A 47 46.76 76.64 38.07
C ARG A 47 46.79 76.35 36.57
N ALA A 48 45.78 76.80 35.82
CA ALA A 48 45.71 76.72 34.36
C ALA A 48 46.63 77.75 33.64
N ARG A 49 47.21 78.70 34.38
CA ARG A 49 48.00 79.86 33.87
C ARG A 49 47.22 80.78 32.92
N LEU A 50 45.91 80.95 33.15
CA LEU A 50 45.02 81.76 32.31
C LEU A 50 44.79 83.20 32.80
N ILE A 51 45.33 83.60 33.95
CA ILE A 51 45.22 84.98 34.47
C ILE A 51 45.74 86.03 33.45
N PRO A 52 46.92 85.84 32.80
CA PRO A 52 47.38 86.78 31.78
C PRO A 52 46.48 86.82 30.53
N THR A 53 45.82 85.70 30.19
CA THR A 53 44.85 85.63 29.10
C THR A 53 43.65 86.51 29.40
N LEU A 54 42.99 86.29 30.55
CA LEU A 54 41.79 87.02 30.93
C LEU A 54 42.00 88.53 30.98
N ASN A 55 43.17 88.99 31.43
CA ASN A 55 43.49 90.42 31.46
C ASN A 55 43.76 91.05 30.08
N ARG A 56 44.09 90.23 29.07
CA ARG A 56 44.37 90.70 27.69
C ARG A 56 43.16 90.60 26.76
N LEU A 57 42.13 89.84 27.13
CA LEU A 57 40.89 89.78 26.36
C LEU A 57 40.20 91.15 26.43
N ASN A 58 39.81 91.69 25.27
CA ASN A 58 39.04 92.92 25.16
C ASN A 58 37.63 92.60 24.71
N GLY A 59 36.65 92.78 25.60
CA GLY A 59 35.25 92.50 25.35
C GLY A 59 34.96 91.00 25.29
N SER A 60 35.07 90.31 26.42
CA SER A 60 34.77 88.87 26.53
C SER A 60 33.63 88.62 27.52
N THR A 61 32.87 87.53 27.36
CA THR A 61 31.90 87.09 28.37
C THR A 61 32.44 85.85 29.07
N PHE A 62 32.49 85.86 30.39
CA PHE A 62 32.93 84.74 31.21
C PHE A 62 31.77 84.22 32.07
N PHE A 63 31.38 82.97 31.81
CA PHE A 63 30.46 82.25 32.67
C PHE A 63 31.24 81.64 33.83
N ALA A 64 31.19 82.28 34.99
CA ALA A 64 31.99 81.91 36.15
C ALA A 64 31.21 81.01 37.11
N PRO A 65 31.61 79.74 37.29
CA PRO A 65 30.99 78.88 38.30
C PRO A 65 31.30 79.37 39.71
N THR A 66 30.28 79.34 40.57
CA THR A 66 30.39 79.65 42.00
C THR A 66 31.21 78.60 42.76
N ASN A 67 31.61 78.88 44.00
CA ASN A 67 32.39 77.90 44.78
C ASN A 67 31.59 76.60 44.99
N ASP A 68 30.27 76.70 45.22
CA ASP A 68 29.38 75.54 45.37
C ASP A 68 29.34 74.69 44.09
N ALA A 69 29.29 75.33 42.92
CA ALA A 69 29.41 74.65 41.61
C ALA A 69 30.70 73.84 41.51
N ILE A 70 31.82 74.46 41.90
CA ILE A 70 33.16 73.85 41.82
C ILE A 70 33.29 72.67 42.79
N HIS A 71 32.75 72.78 44.00
CA HIS A 71 32.78 71.70 45.00
C HIS A 71 31.95 70.49 44.58
N ARG A 72 30.86 70.69 43.80
CA ARG A 72 30.06 69.60 43.25
C ARG A 72 30.74 68.85 42.09
N HIS A 73 31.70 69.46 41.41
CA HIS A 73 32.36 68.86 40.24
C HIS A 73 33.65 68.12 40.63
N ASP A 74 33.67 66.79 40.47
CA ASP A 74 34.76 65.90 40.90
C ASP A 74 36.17 66.37 40.50
N LEU A 75 36.40 66.65 39.20
CA LEU A 75 37.72 67.10 38.71
C LEU A 75 38.12 68.46 39.27
N TRP A 76 37.22 69.46 39.23
CA TRP A 76 37.55 70.82 39.62
C TRP A 76 37.72 70.94 41.14
N ASN A 77 36.95 70.20 41.93
CA ASN A 77 37.13 70.12 43.38
C ASN A 77 38.48 69.48 43.74
N ALA A 78 38.80 68.32 43.15
CA ALA A 78 40.07 67.62 43.40
C ALA A 78 41.30 68.46 43.00
N VAL A 79 41.18 69.24 41.92
CA VAL A 79 42.24 70.14 41.44
C VAL A 79 42.28 71.45 42.24
N ALA A 80 41.17 71.89 42.84
CA ALA A 80 41.15 73.06 43.70
C ALA A 80 41.62 72.75 45.15
N SER A 81 41.40 71.53 45.63
CA SER A 81 41.77 71.09 46.99
C SER A 81 43.16 70.46 47.12
N ASP A 82 43.87 70.24 45.99
CA ASP A 82 45.19 69.56 45.93
C ASP A 82 45.18 68.10 46.46
N ASP A 83 44.03 67.45 46.56
CA ASP A 83 43.86 66.16 47.26
C ASP A 83 44.21 64.88 46.46
N THR A 84 44.81 64.95 45.26
CA THR A 84 45.05 63.73 44.44
C THR A 84 46.50 63.48 44.04
N PHE A 85 46.97 62.26 44.37
CA PHE A 85 48.17 61.58 43.86
C PHE A 85 47.99 60.98 42.45
N ILE A 86 46.84 61.18 41.80
CA ILE A 86 46.57 60.71 40.43
C ILE A 86 46.87 61.85 39.47
N VAL A 87 48.14 61.97 39.06
CA VAL A 87 48.52 62.86 37.97
C VAL A 87 48.07 62.20 36.67
N SER A 88 46.94 62.64 36.11
CA SER A 88 46.70 62.45 34.68
C SER A 88 47.71 63.30 33.91
N ASP A 89 48.32 62.72 32.86
CA ASP A 89 49.19 63.48 31.96
C ASP A 89 48.41 64.71 31.43
N ASN A 90 49.04 65.89 31.47
CA ASN A 90 48.52 67.15 30.93
C ASN A 90 47.25 67.75 31.59
N ILE A 91 47.05 67.60 32.91
CA ILE A 91 45.91 68.20 33.65
C ILE A 91 45.71 69.70 33.43
N GLN A 92 46.79 70.47 33.21
CA GLN A 92 46.71 71.91 32.91
C GLN A 92 46.06 72.19 31.54
N GLU A 93 46.31 71.33 30.55
CA GLU A 93 45.70 71.46 29.22
C GLU A 93 44.22 71.09 29.27
N GLN A 94 43.86 70.01 29.97
CA GLN A 94 42.47 69.62 30.20
C GLN A 94 41.69 70.74 30.91
N LEU A 95 42.27 71.33 31.95
CA LEU A 95 41.66 72.45 32.68
C LEU A 95 41.54 73.71 31.80
N ARG A 96 42.56 74.03 30.98
CA ARG A 96 42.49 75.14 30.01
C ARG A 96 41.35 74.93 29.01
N GLN A 97 41.22 73.73 28.47
CA GLN A 97 40.17 73.40 27.50
C GLN A 97 38.77 73.60 28.10
N GLN A 98 38.54 73.12 29.32
CA GLN A 98 37.26 73.33 30.01
C GLN A 98 37.00 74.80 30.35
N LEU A 99 38.02 75.55 30.79
CA LEU A 99 37.89 76.99 31.08
C LEU A 99 37.64 77.83 29.82
N PHE A 100 38.23 77.48 28.68
CA PHE A 100 37.94 78.14 27.41
C PHE A 100 36.49 77.92 26.94
N TYR A 101 35.83 76.84 27.37
CA TYR A 101 34.42 76.59 27.05
C TYR A 101 33.47 77.56 27.79
N HIS A 102 33.92 78.09 28.93
CA HIS A 102 33.20 79.10 29.70
C HIS A 102 33.42 80.54 29.19
N LEU A 103 34.28 80.74 28.19
CA LEU A 103 34.65 82.04 27.67
C LEU A 103 34.13 82.26 26.25
N ILE A 104 33.63 83.47 25.99
CA ILE A 104 33.24 83.95 24.66
C ILE A 104 34.06 85.21 24.34
N ASN A 105 34.44 85.39 23.07
CA ASN A 105 35.29 86.49 22.60
C ASN A 105 34.55 87.81 22.28
N TYR A 106 33.31 87.96 22.75
CA TYR A 106 32.53 89.19 22.69
C TYR A 106 31.70 89.36 23.98
N THR A 107 31.38 90.60 24.33
CA THR A 107 30.49 90.94 25.45
C THR A 107 29.03 90.78 25.03
N LEU A 108 28.24 90.00 25.77
CA LEU A 108 26.80 89.87 25.52
C LEU A 108 26.06 91.19 25.86
N PRO A 109 25.40 91.85 24.89
CA PRO A 109 24.74 93.13 25.12
C PRO A 109 23.47 92.98 25.96
N GLU A 110 22.59 92.04 25.60
CA GLU A 110 21.31 91.73 26.25
C GLU A 110 21.15 90.22 26.43
N MET A 111 20.46 89.82 27.51
CA MET A 111 20.10 88.42 27.76
C MET A 111 18.93 88.02 26.85
N PRO A 112 18.80 86.75 26.43
CA PRO A 112 17.75 86.36 25.50
C PRO A 112 16.36 86.55 26.11
N ASP A 113 15.47 87.29 25.43
CA ASP A 113 14.10 87.56 25.88
C ASP A 113 13.08 86.49 25.45
N ALA A 114 13.48 85.59 24.54
CA ALA A 114 12.61 84.61 23.89
C ALA A 114 12.94 83.17 24.32
N PRO A 115 11.97 82.23 24.23
CA PRO A 115 12.22 80.80 24.46
C PRO A 115 13.06 80.15 23.34
N HIS A 116 13.50 80.89 22.33
CA HIS A 116 14.36 80.41 21.26
C HIS A 116 15.83 80.51 21.68
N PRO A 117 16.58 79.39 21.74
CA PRO A 117 17.97 79.42 22.17
C PRO A 117 18.85 80.25 21.23
N GLN A 118 19.64 81.16 21.80
CA GLN A 118 20.68 81.89 21.10
C GLN A 118 21.97 81.05 21.06
N VAL A 119 22.54 80.86 19.87
CA VAL A 119 23.81 80.13 19.68
C VAL A 119 24.99 81.09 19.81
N LEU A 120 25.95 80.72 20.66
CA LEU A 120 27.17 81.47 20.97
C LEU A 120 28.40 80.64 20.59
N GLN A 121 29.47 81.31 20.16
CA GLN A 121 30.74 80.67 19.82
C GLN A 121 31.72 80.86 20.98
N THR A 122 32.20 79.77 21.57
CA THR A 122 33.14 79.82 22.71
C THR A 122 34.58 80.02 22.23
N LEU A 123 35.51 80.23 23.16
CA LEU A 123 36.95 80.20 22.89
C LEU A 123 37.53 78.78 22.92
N HIS A 124 36.70 77.75 23.09
CA HIS A 124 37.16 76.37 23.12
C HIS A 124 37.22 75.77 21.71
N TYR A 125 38.42 75.34 21.30
CA TYR A 125 38.63 74.51 20.11
C TYR A 125 38.96 73.09 20.61
N PRO A 126 38.03 72.13 20.53
CA PRO A 126 38.24 70.79 21.05
C PRO A 126 39.44 70.12 20.37
N ARG A 127 40.24 69.37 21.14
CA ARG A 127 41.35 68.57 20.61
C ARG A 127 41.37 67.20 21.26
N THR A 128 41.73 66.19 20.50
CA THR A 128 42.06 64.87 21.04
C THR A 128 43.34 64.95 21.87
N SER A 129 43.50 64.07 22.86
CA SER A 129 44.63 64.07 23.78
C SER A 129 45.96 64.12 23.02
N LEU A 130 46.78 65.13 23.31
CA LEU A 130 48.13 65.25 22.77
C LEU A 130 49.06 64.27 23.47
N ASP A 131 50.06 63.77 22.73
CA ASP A 131 51.23 63.11 23.29
C ASP A 131 51.83 63.95 24.44
N PRO A 132 52.48 63.31 25.44
CA PRO A 132 53.10 64.03 26.54
C PRO A 132 54.00 65.16 26.01
N PRO A 133 54.04 66.30 26.70
CA PRO A 133 54.58 67.54 26.17
C PRO A 133 56.03 67.33 25.72
N SER A 134 56.34 67.73 24.48
CA SER A 134 57.73 67.78 24.02
C SER A 134 58.54 68.70 24.94
N GLN A 135 59.82 68.41 25.16
CA GLN A 135 60.70 69.34 25.87
C GLN A 135 60.92 70.66 25.12
N ASP A 136 60.51 70.73 23.85
CA ASP A 136 60.52 71.95 23.05
C ASP A 136 59.43 72.93 23.53
N PRO A 137 59.77 74.22 23.72
CA PRO A 137 58.80 75.24 24.12
C PRO A 137 57.72 75.40 23.03
N PRO A 138 56.43 75.52 23.39
CA PRO A 138 55.36 75.62 22.41
C PRO A 138 55.54 76.86 21.50
N PRO A 139 55.22 76.76 20.20
CA PRO A 139 55.45 77.82 19.21
C PRO A 139 54.63 79.10 19.49
N SER A 140 53.56 78.95 20.26
CA SER A 140 52.73 80.04 20.76
C SER A 140 52.72 80.01 22.28
N PRO A 141 52.89 81.15 22.95
CA PRO A 141 52.73 81.21 24.38
C PRO A 141 51.28 80.86 24.80
N PRO A 142 51.08 80.25 25.99
CA PRO A 142 49.90 79.44 26.35
C PRO A 142 48.59 80.21 26.52
N TRP A 143 48.51 81.47 26.12
CA TRP A 143 47.43 82.37 26.47
C TRP A 143 46.27 82.46 25.47
N MET A 144 46.38 81.96 24.24
CA MET A 144 45.28 81.99 23.26
C MET A 144 45.06 80.61 22.65
N PRO A 145 43.80 80.18 22.46
CA PRO A 145 43.49 78.92 21.80
C PRO A 145 43.95 78.99 20.33
N ILE A 146 44.58 77.91 19.84
CA ILE A 146 45.01 77.84 18.43
C ILE A 146 43.84 77.25 17.62
N PRO A 147 43.36 77.93 16.56
CA PRO A 147 42.41 77.33 15.63
C PRO A 147 43.01 76.07 15.00
N GLY A 148 42.21 75.01 14.86
CA GLY A 148 42.69 73.69 14.46
C GLY A 148 42.52 72.68 15.59
N GLY A 149 41.45 71.90 15.48
CA GLY A 149 41.04 70.89 16.44
C GLY A 149 40.13 69.84 15.80
N SER A 150 39.44 69.04 16.60
CA SER A 150 38.58 67.95 16.12
C SER A 150 37.28 68.41 15.45
N LEU A 151 36.95 69.71 15.53
CA LEU A 151 35.90 70.40 14.76
C LEU A 151 36.45 71.23 13.58
N GLY A 152 37.71 71.03 13.21
CA GLY A 152 38.39 71.81 12.17
C GLY A 152 38.79 73.20 12.66
N SER A 153 38.47 74.23 11.89
CA SER A 153 38.74 75.63 12.22
C SER A 153 37.65 76.31 13.05
N GLU A 154 36.57 75.61 13.39
CA GLU A 154 35.41 76.17 14.08
C GLU A 154 35.54 75.97 15.62
N PRO A 155 35.18 76.98 16.44
CA PRO A 155 35.11 76.82 17.87
C PRO A 155 33.87 76.00 18.29
N GLN A 156 33.92 75.42 19.48
CA GLN A 156 32.75 74.76 20.07
C GLN A 156 31.64 75.77 20.37
N ARG A 157 30.40 75.33 20.16
CA ARG A 157 29.19 76.15 20.35
C ARG A 157 28.58 75.95 21.73
N LEU A 158 27.88 76.97 22.20
CA LEU A 158 27.17 77.03 23.47
C LEU A 158 25.83 77.73 23.25
N ARG A 159 24.73 77.26 23.85
CA ARG A 159 23.42 77.89 23.73
C ARG A 159 22.99 78.56 25.02
N VAL A 160 22.25 79.67 24.90
CA VAL A 160 21.61 80.34 26.04
C VAL A 160 20.13 80.57 25.73
N ALA A 161 19.25 80.27 26.69
CA ALA A 161 17.82 80.53 26.57
C ALA A 161 17.26 81.09 27.89
N ALA A 162 16.18 81.87 27.80
CA ALA A 162 15.41 82.27 28.97
C ALA A 162 14.26 81.30 29.24
N ARG A 163 14.13 80.88 30.50
CA ARG A 163 13.06 80.00 30.99
C ARG A 163 12.67 80.43 32.41
N ASP A 164 11.37 80.46 32.70
CA ASP A 164 10.83 80.69 34.04
C ASP A 164 11.38 81.94 34.76
N GLN A 165 11.52 83.07 34.04
CA GLN A 165 12.10 84.34 34.52
C GLN A 165 13.62 84.31 34.82
N GLY A 166 14.30 83.19 34.61
CA GLY A 166 15.76 83.03 34.69
C GLY A 166 16.42 82.79 33.33
N ALA A 167 17.75 82.83 33.29
CA ALA A 167 18.54 82.56 32.09
C ALA A 167 19.42 81.33 32.28
N TRP A 168 19.42 80.45 31.29
CA TRP A 168 20.06 79.13 31.33
C TRP A 168 21.09 79.04 30.20
N VAL A 169 22.27 78.52 30.52
CA VAL A 169 23.43 78.35 29.62
C VAL A 169 23.67 76.87 29.37
N ALA A 170 24.24 76.51 28.22
CA ALA A 170 24.38 75.12 27.77
C ALA A 170 23.05 74.36 27.62
N VAL A 171 22.00 75.07 27.20
CA VAL A 171 20.71 74.45 26.86
C VAL A 171 20.78 73.65 25.56
N ASP A 172 19.86 72.72 25.35
CA ASP A 172 19.70 72.02 24.08
C ASP A 172 19.09 72.92 22.97
N ALA A 173 18.88 72.36 21.78
CA ALA A 173 18.29 73.09 20.65
C ALA A 173 16.86 73.59 20.89
N PHE A 174 16.17 73.07 21.91
CA PHE A 174 14.80 73.42 22.31
C PHE A 174 14.74 74.28 23.57
N GLY A 175 15.89 74.69 24.13
CA GLY A 175 15.96 75.51 25.34
C GLY A 175 15.73 74.72 26.64
N LYS A 176 15.88 73.39 26.61
CA LYS A 176 15.77 72.51 27.79
C LYS A 176 17.15 72.11 28.32
N GLY A 177 17.20 71.64 29.57
CA GLY A 177 18.45 71.36 30.27
C GLY A 177 19.27 72.61 30.55
N GLY A 178 20.58 72.47 30.71
CA GLY A 178 21.53 73.56 30.96
C GLY A 178 21.74 73.91 32.43
N VAL A 179 22.52 74.97 32.64
CA VAL A 179 23.00 75.50 33.92
C VAL A 179 22.40 76.89 34.15
N GLU A 180 21.90 77.18 35.34
CA GLU A 180 21.23 78.43 35.67
C GLU A 180 22.24 79.55 35.97
N ILE A 181 21.96 80.75 35.47
CA ILE A 181 22.71 81.96 35.83
C ILE A 181 22.15 82.50 37.15
N VAL A 182 22.83 82.21 38.25
CA VAL A 182 22.43 82.60 39.61
C VAL A 182 22.91 83.99 40.03
N LYS A 183 23.99 84.50 39.44
CA LYS A 183 24.46 85.87 39.70
C LYS A 183 24.35 86.72 38.44
N GLY A 184 23.71 87.88 38.62
CA GLY A 184 23.44 88.84 37.54
C GLY A 184 24.68 89.42 36.87
N LYS A 185 24.45 90.20 35.83
CA LYS A 185 25.44 90.85 34.97
C LYS A 185 26.42 91.72 35.77
N ILE A 186 27.72 91.36 35.81
CA ILE A 186 28.79 92.20 36.38
C ILE A 186 29.69 92.72 35.26
N ASP A 187 29.58 94.02 34.97
CA ASP A 187 30.40 94.67 33.94
C ASP A 187 31.83 94.92 34.44
N ALA A 188 32.81 94.39 33.70
CA ALA A 188 34.23 94.65 33.85
C ALA A 188 34.74 95.49 32.67
N GLY A 189 35.79 96.28 32.88
CA GLY A 189 36.39 97.15 31.87
C GLY A 189 36.91 96.41 30.63
N ASN A 190 37.11 95.09 30.72
CA ASN A 190 37.56 94.25 29.62
C ASN A 190 36.59 93.09 29.29
N GLY A 191 35.38 93.06 29.87
CA GLY A 191 34.39 92.02 29.58
C GLY A 191 33.16 92.00 30.51
N LEU A 192 32.38 90.94 30.42
CA LEU A 192 31.20 90.67 31.24
C LEU A 192 31.40 89.38 32.04
N LEU A 193 31.07 89.42 33.33
CA LEU A 193 31.05 88.27 34.22
C LEU A 193 29.60 87.87 34.55
N LEU A 194 29.27 86.59 34.35
CA LEU A 194 27.97 85.98 34.68
C LEU A 194 28.19 84.79 35.60
N GLY A 195 27.58 84.77 36.79
CA GLY A 195 27.76 83.67 37.72
C GLY A 195 26.79 82.53 37.47
N ILE A 196 27.31 81.32 37.35
CA ILE A 196 26.54 80.10 37.07
C ILE A 196 26.55 79.15 38.26
N ASP A 197 25.48 78.37 38.41
CA ASP A 197 25.29 77.47 39.54
C ASP A 197 26.02 76.14 39.40
N ASP A 198 26.45 75.76 38.19
CA ASP A 198 27.21 74.52 37.92
C ASP A 198 28.37 74.78 36.93
N VAL A 199 29.29 73.84 36.79
CA VAL A 199 30.43 73.93 35.85
C VAL A 199 29.99 73.51 34.45
N LEU A 200 30.27 74.33 33.43
CA LEU A 200 30.01 73.97 32.03
C LEU A 200 31.01 72.90 31.56
N THR A 201 30.55 71.67 31.38
CA THR A 201 31.36 70.59 30.81
C THR A 201 31.36 70.66 29.29
N PRO A 202 32.53 70.66 28.62
CA PRO A 202 32.57 70.58 27.17
C PRO A 202 31.93 69.28 26.68
N PRO A 203 31.25 69.28 25.52
CA PRO A 203 30.62 68.08 25.00
C PRO A 203 31.61 66.95 24.77
N SER A 204 31.21 65.71 25.06
CA SER A 204 32.02 64.52 24.80
C SER A 204 32.15 64.22 23.29
N ASN A 205 32.99 63.26 22.91
CA ASN A 205 33.04 62.78 21.53
C ASN A 205 31.74 62.09 21.11
N LEU A 206 31.54 61.92 19.79
CA LEU A 206 30.33 61.32 19.21
C LEU A 206 30.10 59.88 19.69
N ALA A 207 31.16 59.07 19.84
CA ALA A 207 31.04 57.70 20.34
C ALA A 207 30.45 57.64 21.76
N HIS A 208 30.92 58.51 22.66
CA HIS A 208 30.44 58.64 24.01
C HIS A 208 29.01 59.20 24.03
N LEU A 209 28.73 60.19 23.19
CA LEU A 209 27.42 60.82 23.13
C LEU A 209 26.34 59.83 22.69
N VAL A 210 26.61 59.05 21.63
CA VAL A 210 25.71 57.99 21.15
C VAL A 210 25.46 56.93 22.24
N SER A 211 26.46 56.61 23.08
CA SER A 211 26.28 55.64 24.16
C SER A 211 25.39 56.10 25.32
N GLN A 212 25.26 57.42 25.52
CA GLN A 212 24.48 57.99 26.62
C GLN A 212 23.09 58.46 26.19
N HIS A 213 22.89 58.75 24.91
CA HIS A 213 21.68 59.41 24.45
C HIS A 213 20.51 58.41 24.34
N SER A 214 19.43 58.67 25.11
CA SER A 214 18.30 57.73 25.25
C SER A 214 17.54 57.43 23.97
N SER A 215 17.48 58.36 23.02
CA SER A 215 16.71 58.20 21.78
C SER A 215 17.40 57.34 20.71
N VAL A 216 18.65 56.91 20.95
CA VAL A 216 19.47 56.12 20.01
C VAL A 216 20.07 54.89 20.72
N SER A 217 19.36 54.39 21.73
CA SER A 217 19.78 53.27 22.57
C SER A 217 19.93 51.98 21.76
N TYR A 218 19.09 51.78 20.74
CA TYR A 218 19.16 50.64 19.84
C TYR A 218 20.41 50.68 18.98
N PHE A 219 20.73 51.85 18.40
CA PHE A 219 21.96 52.00 17.61
C PHE A 219 23.20 51.73 18.46
N HIS A 220 23.21 52.19 19.73
CA HIS A 220 24.28 51.88 20.67
C HIS A 220 24.46 50.37 20.90
N LYS A 221 23.35 49.62 21.01
CA LYS A 221 23.35 48.16 21.20
C LYS A 221 24.04 47.42 20.05
N ILE A 222 23.86 47.90 18.82
CA ILE A 222 24.40 47.27 17.59
C ILE A 222 25.76 47.85 17.15
N LEU A 223 26.39 48.73 17.96
CA LEU A 223 27.69 49.30 17.62
C LEU A 223 28.80 48.23 17.63
N THR A 224 29.39 48.00 16.46
CA THR A 224 30.59 47.18 16.34
C THR A 224 31.84 47.94 16.84
N PRO A 225 32.93 47.25 17.23
CA PRO A 225 34.17 47.90 17.63
C PRO A 225 34.74 48.83 16.56
N GLU A 226 34.58 48.48 15.28
CA GLU A 226 35.00 49.27 14.12
C GLU A 226 34.25 50.60 14.03
N ILE A 227 32.92 50.56 14.16
CA ILE A 227 32.07 51.77 14.14
C ILE A 227 32.38 52.64 15.36
N ARG A 228 32.57 52.04 16.54
CA ARG A 228 32.94 52.79 17.75
C ARG A 228 34.28 53.49 17.60
N HIS A 229 35.27 52.84 17.00
CA HIS A 229 36.55 53.45 16.68
C HIS A 229 36.36 54.62 15.71
N PHE A 230 35.62 54.41 14.62
CA PHE A 230 35.32 55.43 13.62
C PHE A 230 34.64 56.68 14.23
N LEU A 231 33.63 56.50 15.10
CA LEU A 231 32.94 57.62 15.76
C LEU A 231 33.84 58.39 16.75
N ASN A 232 34.90 57.76 17.26
CA ASN A 232 35.84 58.38 18.19
C ASN A 232 37.00 59.09 17.46
N SER A 233 37.52 58.50 16.38
CA SER A 233 38.70 58.99 15.67
C SER A 233 38.39 60.02 14.59
N THR A 234 37.20 59.98 13.99
CA THR A 234 36.86 60.85 12.86
C THR A 234 36.57 62.27 13.33
N THR A 235 37.28 63.25 12.76
CA THR A 235 37.09 64.68 13.00
C THR A 235 36.15 65.28 11.96
N GLU A 236 35.56 66.43 12.27
CA GLU A 236 34.65 67.17 11.36
C GLU A 236 33.41 66.37 10.91
N LEU A 237 33.00 65.38 11.72
CA LEU A 237 31.91 64.48 11.36
C LEU A 237 30.54 65.13 11.59
N THR A 238 29.72 65.17 10.53
CA THR A 238 28.29 65.49 10.63
C THR A 238 27.51 64.18 10.54
N LEU A 239 26.89 63.75 11.63
CA LEU A 239 26.20 62.47 11.72
C LEU A 239 24.69 62.67 11.82
N PHE A 240 23.93 62.10 10.89
CA PHE A 240 22.47 62.06 10.91
C PHE A 240 22.01 60.69 11.43
N LEU A 241 21.75 60.53 12.72
CA LEU A 241 21.43 59.23 13.29
C LEU A 241 19.91 59.04 13.46
N PRO A 242 19.34 57.94 12.95
CA PRO A 242 17.92 57.67 13.14
C PRO A 242 17.61 57.31 14.60
N VAL A 243 16.47 57.78 15.10
CA VAL A 243 15.99 57.45 16.45
C VAL A 243 15.56 55.98 16.56
N ASP A 244 15.44 55.45 17.79
CA ASP A 244 15.05 54.05 18.05
C ASP A 244 13.75 53.64 17.33
N LYS A 245 12.76 54.54 17.28
CA LYS A 245 11.49 54.33 16.56
C LYS A 245 11.68 54.05 15.06
N ALA A 246 12.74 54.58 14.45
CA ALA A 246 13.04 54.29 13.05
C ALA A 246 13.47 52.82 12.87
N PHE A 247 14.30 52.30 13.77
CA PHE A 247 14.68 50.89 13.75
C PHE A 247 13.53 49.96 14.12
N GLU A 248 12.58 50.40 14.96
CA GLU A 248 11.34 49.65 15.27
C GLU A 248 10.44 49.43 14.05
N SER A 249 10.61 50.22 12.98
CA SER A 249 9.88 50.02 11.72
C SER A 249 10.39 48.85 10.88
N LEU A 250 11.61 48.38 11.15
CA LEU A 250 12.20 47.20 10.50
C LEU A 250 11.53 45.92 10.99
N HIS A 251 11.48 44.91 10.11
CA HIS A 251 10.93 43.62 10.48
C HIS A 251 11.82 42.94 11.54
N GLU A 252 11.22 42.11 12.42
CA GLU A 252 11.90 41.54 13.59
C GLU A 252 13.18 40.77 13.23
N LEU A 253 13.16 40.02 12.14
CA LEU A 253 14.31 39.26 11.65
C LEU A 253 15.43 40.15 11.10
N GLU A 254 15.10 41.33 10.58
CA GLU A 254 16.08 42.29 10.06
C GLU A 254 16.83 42.94 11.22
N ARG A 255 16.10 43.24 12.30
CA ARG A 255 16.72 43.69 13.56
C ARG A 255 17.61 42.62 14.16
N LEU A 256 17.14 41.36 14.19
CA LEU A 256 17.94 40.24 14.67
C LEU A 256 19.22 40.04 13.85
N TYR A 257 19.15 40.24 12.52
CA TYR A 257 20.33 40.28 11.66
C TYR A 257 21.29 41.41 12.07
N LEU A 258 20.80 42.64 12.23
CA LEU A 258 21.64 43.79 12.62
C LEU A 258 22.28 43.65 14.01
N GLU A 259 21.69 42.85 14.90
CA GLU A 259 22.27 42.51 16.20
C GLU A 259 23.35 41.40 16.10
N SER A 260 23.46 40.72 14.96
CA SER A 260 24.45 39.65 14.74
C SER A 260 25.83 40.18 14.36
N GLU A 261 26.86 39.35 14.58
CA GLU A 261 28.25 39.68 14.20
C GLU A 261 28.45 39.82 12.68
N PHE A 262 27.58 39.20 11.88
CA PHE A 262 27.66 39.20 10.42
C PHE A 262 27.19 40.51 9.79
N ALA A 263 26.44 41.34 10.51
CA ALA A 263 25.91 42.59 9.99
C ALA A 263 26.93 43.74 9.95
N THR A 264 28.18 43.53 10.38
CA THR A 264 29.21 44.58 10.46
C THR A 264 29.35 45.38 9.15
N ALA A 265 29.42 44.71 8.01
CA ALA A 265 29.54 45.38 6.71
C ALA A 265 28.30 46.23 6.35
N ASP A 266 27.10 45.71 6.63
CA ASP A 266 25.85 46.46 6.39
C ASP A 266 25.68 47.63 7.37
N LEU A 267 26.09 47.47 8.62
CA LEU A 267 26.08 48.54 9.63
C LEU A 267 27.05 49.66 9.27
N VAL A 268 28.23 49.32 8.74
CA VAL A 268 29.19 50.30 8.21
C VAL A 268 28.60 51.03 7.01
N ARG A 269 27.93 50.32 6.08
CA ARG A 269 27.23 50.95 4.94
C ARG A 269 26.12 51.89 5.40
N ILE A 270 25.29 51.46 6.36
CA ILE A 270 24.25 52.28 6.98
C ILE A 270 24.90 53.54 7.58
N LEU A 271 25.93 53.40 8.43
CA LEU A 271 26.62 54.53 9.04
C LEU A 271 27.17 55.48 7.97
N ASN A 272 27.85 54.96 6.95
CA ASN A 272 28.45 55.77 5.89
C ASN A 272 27.42 56.55 5.08
N GLY A 273 26.20 56.02 4.90
CA GLY A 273 25.09 56.74 4.28
C GLY A 273 24.40 57.75 5.19
N HIS A 274 24.72 57.76 6.49
CA HIS A 274 24.22 58.70 7.49
C HIS A 274 25.30 59.69 7.96
N ALA A 275 26.56 59.47 7.57
CA ALA A 275 27.72 60.26 7.94
C ALA A 275 28.16 61.15 6.77
N VAL A 276 28.42 62.42 7.07
CA VAL A 276 28.96 63.41 6.14
C VAL A 276 30.26 63.94 6.72
N VAL A 277 31.34 63.80 5.95
CA VAL A 277 32.65 64.38 6.25
C VAL A 277 33.01 65.30 5.09
N GLN A 278 32.97 66.60 5.35
CA GLN A 278 33.39 67.68 4.46
C GLN A 278 34.24 68.62 5.31
N ASP A 279 35.16 69.40 4.72
CA ASP A 279 36.14 70.29 5.39
C ASP A 279 35.62 71.18 6.54
N LYS A 280 34.29 71.25 6.75
CA LYS A 280 33.61 71.84 7.91
C LYS A 280 32.39 71.04 8.33
N VAL A 281 32.16 70.97 9.64
CA VAL A 281 30.93 70.47 10.27
C VAL A 281 29.70 71.26 9.79
N LYS A 282 28.62 70.57 9.45
CA LYS A 282 27.38 71.18 8.94
C LYS A 282 26.34 71.30 10.05
N TRP A 283 26.09 72.54 10.45
CA TRP A 283 25.11 72.91 11.47
C TRP A 283 23.75 73.20 10.84
N SER A 284 22.67 73.05 11.61
CA SER A 284 21.30 73.24 11.10
C SER A 284 21.02 74.65 10.59
N ASP A 285 21.64 75.67 11.19
CA ASP A 285 21.58 77.08 10.78
C ASP A 285 22.38 77.38 9.50
N THR A 286 23.30 76.48 9.12
CA THR A 286 24.11 76.58 7.90
C THR A 286 23.59 75.76 6.73
N PHE A 287 22.43 75.12 6.89
CA PHE A 287 21.81 74.35 5.82
C PHE A 287 21.21 75.28 4.75
N ASP A 288 21.65 75.09 3.51
CA ASP A 288 21.02 75.76 2.36
C ASP A 288 19.58 75.25 2.19
N PRO A 289 18.57 76.11 1.95
CA PRO A 289 17.17 75.70 1.79
C PRO A 289 16.89 74.67 0.68
N SER A 290 17.85 74.45 -0.22
CA SER A 290 17.86 73.39 -1.23
C SER A 290 19.29 72.85 -1.44
N GLY A 291 19.99 72.63 -0.32
CA GLY A 291 21.37 72.16 -0.28
C GLY A 291 21.51 70.67 -0.57
N LYS A 292 22.70 70.26 -1.02
CA LYS A 292 23.06 68.86 -1.23
C LYS A 292 24.28 68.52 -0.40
N LEU A 293 24.16 67.51 0.46
CA LEU A 293 25.30 66.96 1.20
C LEU A 293 25.69 65.61 0.63
N LYS A 294 26.98 65.38 0.43
CA LYS A 294 27.50 64.07 0.00
C LYS A 294 27.95 63.29 1.22
N THR A 295 27.41 62.10 1.40
CA THR A 295 27.77 61.18 2.48
C THR A 295 29.10 60.47 2.17
N ILE A 296 29.62 59.74 3.15
CA ILE A 296 30.82 58.91 2.97
C ILE A 296 30.56 57.78 1.95
N ASP A 297 29.35 57.23 1.95
CA ASP A 297 28.91 56.21 0.98
C ASP A 297 28.75 56.76 -0.46
N GLY A 298 28.84 58.09 -0.62
CA GLY A 298 28.72 58.77 -1.90
C GLY A 298 27.28 59.10 -2.29
N THR A 299 26.29 58.66 -1.50
CA THR A 299 24.89 59.08 -1.62
C THR A 299 24.76 60.58 -1.37
N VAL A 300 23.81 61.22 -2.06
CA VAL A 300 23.56 62.65 -1.92
C VAL A 300 22.29 62.83 -1.10
N LEU A 301 22.41 63.50 0.04
CA LEU A 301 21.29 63.89 0.89
C LEU A 301 20.78 65.26 0.46
N ASP A 302 19.50 65.32 0.09
CA ASP A 302 18.83 66.57 -0.30
C ASP A 302 18.26 67.23 0.95
N ILE A 303 18.69 68.44 1.28
CA ILE A 303 18.18 69.18 2.44
C ILE A 303 17.09 70.13 1.98
N VAL A 304 15.92 70.02 2.60
CA VAL A 304 14.80 70.93 2.39
C VAL A 304 14.47 71.59 3.72
N VAL A 305 14.73 72.91 3.81
CA VAL A 305 14.44 73.72 4.99
C VAL A 305 13.13 74.46 4.75
N THR A 306 12.09 74.15 5.54
CA THR A 306 10.84 74.91 5.56
C THR A 306 10.73 75.70 6.87
N PRO A 307 9.88 76.75 6.94
CA PRO A 307 9.70 77.54 8.16
C PRO A 307 9.24 76.73 9.39
N GLU A 308 8.60 75.58 9.16
CA GLU A 308 8.06 74.73 10.22
C GLU A 308 8.96 73.52 10.52
N LYS A 309 9.64 72.97 9.51
CA LYS A 309 10.41 71.72 9.62
C LYS A 309 11.60 71.66 8.66
N THR A 310 12.67 71.00 9.09
CA THR A 310 13.80 70.65 8.23
C THR A 310 13.75 69.16 7.92
N SER A 311 13.83 68.79 6.64
CA SER A 311 13.92 67.40 6.20
C SER A 311 15.23 67.13 5.47
N VAL A 312 15.82 65.97 5.74
CA VAL A 312 17.03 65.45 5.09
C VAL A 312 16.62 64.22 4.29
N SER A 313 16.61 64.36 2.95
CA SER A 313 16.06 63.40 2.01
C SER A 313 14.61 63.01 2.36
N THR A 314 14.40 61.80 2.86
CA THR A 314 13.07 61.27 3.26
C THR A 314 12.80 61.38 4.75
N ALA A 315 13.79 61.78 5.56
CA ALA A 315 13.72 61.80 7.01
C ALA A 315 13.51 63.23 7.56
N GLU A 316 12.70 63.36 8.61
CA GLU A 316 12.49 64.62 9.32
C GLU A 316 13.58 64.79 10.38
N LEU A 317 14.16 65.99 10.48
CA LEU A 317 15.15 66.34 11.50
C LEU A 317 14.45 66.61 12.83
N LEU A 318 14.55 65.66 13.77
CA LEU A 318 13.86 65.68 15.06
C LEU A 318 14.62 66.48 16.11
N HIS A 319 15.92 66.22 16.28
CA HIS A 319 16.78 66.97 17.20
C HIS A 319 18.01 67.46 16.44
N PRO A 320 18.03 68.73 16.02
CA PRO A 320 19.17 69.30 15.33
C PRO A 320 20.31 69.61 16.30
N ASP A 321 21.54 69.57 15.78
CA ASP A 321 22.71 70.19 16.38
C ASP A 321 22.98 69.76 17.84
N ILE A 322 23.08 68.46 18.09
CA ILE A 322 23.61 67.94 19.36
C ILE A 322 25.13 68.01 19.28
N TYR A 323 25.73 68.82 20.14
CA TYR A 323 27.15 69.15 20.08
C TYR A 323 28.02 68.00 20.57
N ALA A 324 29.11 67.73 19.85
CA ALA A 324 30.15 66.78 20.26
C ALA A 324 31.55 67.41 20.08
N SER A 325 32.59 66.83 20.69
CA SER A 325 33.95 67.36 20.59
C SER A 325 34.56 67.17 19.20
N ASN A 326 34.16 66.14 18.44
CA ASN A 326 34.72 65.80 17.12
C ASN A 326 33.72 65.94 15.96
N GLY A 327 32.53 66.47 16.22
CA GLY A 327 31.51 66.67 15.20
C GLY A 327 30.18 67.17 15.75
N VAL A 328 29.12 66.93 14.99
CA VAL A 328 27.73 67.22 15.37
C VAL A 328 26.85 66.01 15.11
N LEU A 329 25.92 65.75 16.03
CA LEU A 329 24.88 64.73 15.89
C LEU A 329 23.52 65.39 15.61
N HIS A 330 22.86 64.92 14.57
CA HIS A 330 21.52 65.29 14.17
C HIS A 330 20.63 64.05 14.27
N LEU A 331 19.52 64.10 15.03
CA LEU A 331 18.60 62.97 15.12
C LEU A 331 17.51 63.06 14.06
N VAL A 332 17.32 61.98 13.31
CA VAL A 332 16.34 61.91 12.20
C VAL A 332 15.25 60.88 12.45
N SER A 333 14.09 61.05 11.79
CA SER A 333 12.90 60.24 12.04
C SER A 333 12.87 58.87 11.36
N SER A 334 13.67 58.64 10.31
CA SER A 334 13.70 57.40 9.52
C SER A 334 15.12 57.07 9.03
N LEU A 335 15.33 55.81 8.65
CA LEU A 335 16.57 55.34 8.03
C LEU A 335 16.66 55.87 6.58
N MET A 336 17.80 56.46 6.21
CA MET A 336 18.02 57.05 4.87
C MET A 336 18.62 56.07 3.85
N VAL A 337 18.93 54.84 4.28
CA VAL A 337 19.55 53.79 3.46
C VAL A 337 18.69 52.55 3.53
N ASP A 338 18.27 52.03 2.39
CA ASP A 338 17.53 50.77 2.34
C ASP A 338 18.45 49.60 2.68
N LEU A 339 17.94 48.67 3.49
CA LEU A 339 18.65 47.44 3.83
C LEU A 339 18.30 46.38 2.78
N GLU A 340 19.24 46.08 1.88
CA GLU A 340 19.10 44.99 0.92
C GLU A 340 19.29 43.66 1.64
N ILE A 341 18.17 43.00 1.99
CA ILE A 341 18.23 41.73 2.72
C ILE A 341 18.00 40.55 1.78
N THR A 342 19.05 39.75 1.63
CA THR A 342 19.04 38.51 0.86
C THR A 342 18.59 37.32 1.72
N PRO A 343 18.09 36.22 1.14
CA PRO A 343 17.80 35.00 1.89
C PRO A 343 18.97 34.52 2.76
N GLU A 344 20.22 34.72 2.32
CA GLU A 344 21.42 34.47 3.10
C GLU A 344 21.44 35.22 4.44
N LYS A 345 21.17 36.53 4.42
CA LYS A 345 21.15 37.37 5.65
C LYS A 345 20.05 36.93 6.63
N TYR A 346 18.90 36.48 6.11
CA TYR A 346 17.86 35.88 6.94
C TYR A 346 18.31 34.56 7.57
N LEU A 347 19.00 33.69 6.84
CA LEU A 347 19.54 32.44 7.39
C LEU A 347 20.55 32.71 8.52
N LEU A 348 21.41 33.73 8.36
CA LEU A 348 22.35 34.15 9.41
C LEU A 348 21.63 34.65 10.67
N ALA A 349 20.58 35.47 10.51
CA ALA A 349 19.76 35.94 11.62
C ALA A 349 19.05 34.80 12.37
N LEU A 350 18.70 33.73 11.65
CA LEU A 350 17.94 32.59 12.16
C LEU A 350 18.82 31.47 12.74
N ASN A 351 20.10 31.78 13.03
CA ASN A 351 21.07 30.84 13.60
C ASN A 351 21.34 29.62 12.70
N CYS A 352 21.50 29.85 11.40
CA CYS A 352 21.93 28.86 10.40
C CYS A 352 23.33 29.22 9.84
N THR A 353 24.24 29.68 10.70
CA THR A 353 25.57 30.18 10.31
C THR A 353 26.46 29.10 9.71
N SER A 354 26.39 27.89 10.26
CA SER A 354 27.15 26.73 9.77
C SER A 354 26.64 26.29 8.41
N PHE A 355 25.32 26.31 8.20
CA PHE A 355 24.71 25.99 6.91
C PHE A 355 25.13 26.97 5.81
N VAL A 356 25.13 28.28 6.10
CA VAL A 356 25.63 29.31 5.19
C VAL A 356 27.13 29.11 4.91
N SER A 357 27.94 28.81 5.93
CA SER A 357 29.37 28.51 5.75
C SER A 357 29.61 27.33 4.80
N LEU A 358 28.79 26.27 4.89
CA LEU A 358 28.86 25.14 3.97
C LEU A 358 28.51 25.54 2.53
N ILE A 359 27.48 26.36 2.32
CA ILE A 359 27.09 26.90 0.99
C ILE A 359 28.23 27.70 0.36
N HIS A 360 28.89 28.55 1.15
CA HIS A 360 30.07 29.32 0.69
C HIS A 360 31.23 28.40 0.30
N SER A 361 31.47 27.33 1.05
CA SER A 361 32.59 26.41 0.79
C SER A 361 32.54 25.70 -0.57
N VAL A 362 31.33 25.53 -1.13
CA VAL A 362 31.09 24.87 -2.44
C VAL A 362 30.66 25.84 -3.53
N ASN A 363 30.75 27.16 -3.29
CA ASN A 363 30.38 28.21 -4.24
C ASN A 363 28.92 28.15 -4.72
N LEU A 364 27.97 27.83 -3.83
CA LEU A 364 26.52 27.83 -4.11
C LEU A 364 25.82 29.13 -3.66
N THR A 365 26.58 30.19 -3.43
CA THR A 365 26.09 31.49 -2.94
C THR A 365 25.03 32.12 -3.86
N GLY A 366 25.07 31.82 -5.17
CA GLY A 366 24.06 32.27 -6.13
C GLY A 366 22.63 31.81 -5.80
N LEU A 367 22.44 30.72 -5.07
CA LEU A 367 21.11 30.22 -4.67
C LEU A 367 20.50 31.01 -3.50
N VAL A 368 21.32 31.68 -2.69
CA VAL A 368 20.89 32.39 -1.47
C VAL A 368 21.03 33.90 -1.56
N ASN A 369 21.81 34.41 -2.50
CA ASN A 369 22.06 35.84 -2.65
C ASN A 369 21.12 36.52 -3.67
N ASP A 370 20.49 35.74 -4.56
CA ASP A 370 19.51 36.25 -5.53
C ASP A 370 18.14 36.49 -4.85
N THR A 371 17.70 37.76 -4.83
CA THR A 371 16.42 38.18 -4.24
C THR A 371 15.21 37.93 -5.14
N GLU A 372 15.42 37.76 -6.44
CA GLU A 372 14.36 37.52 -7.42
C GLU A 372 14.07 36.02 -7.60
N ALA A 373 15.08 35.18 -7.38
CA ALA A 373 14.95 33.74 -7.46
C ALA A 373 13.88 33.19 -6.51
N LYS A 374 13.06 32.28 -7.04
CA LYS A 374 11.99 31.60 -6.29
C LYS A 374 12.49 30.24 -5.86
N TYR A 375 12.91 30.13 -4.60
CA TYR A 375 13.29 28.85 -4.00
C TYR A 375 12.52 28.59 -2.72
N THR A 376 12.40 27.30 -2.39
CA THR A 376 12.06 26.83 -1.06
C THR A 376 13.32 26.20 -0.47
N ILE A 377 13.85 26.78 0.60
CA ILE A 377 15.09 26.38 1.25
C ILE A 377 14.72 25.51 2.46
N LEU A 378 15.29 24.32 2.53
CA LEU A 378 15.20 23.43 3.67
C LEU A 378 16.47 23.63 4.50
N ALA A 379 16.41 24.43 5.56
CA ALA A 379 17.60 24.86 6.30
C ALA A 379 17.70 24.16 7.66
N PRO A 380 18.76 23.38 7.94
CA PRO A 380 19.06 22.95 9.30
C PRO A 380 19.66 24.13 10.09
N ARG A 381 19.24 24.29 11.34
CA ARG A 381 19.83 25.27 12.27
C ARG A 381 21.16 24.78 12.81
N ASP A 382 21.93 25.68 13.41
CA ASP A 382 23.24 25.37 13.97
C ASP A 382 23.16 24.37 15.13
N ASP A 383 22.10 24.41 15.95
CA ASP A 383 21.85 23.41 17.00
C ASP A 383 21.63 22.01 16.40
N VAL A 384 20.89 21.91 15.30
CA VAL A 384 20.69 20.66 14.56
C VAL A 384 22.00 20.17 13.94
N LEU A 385 22.77 21.05 13.28
CA LEU A 385 24.04 20.68 12.66
C LEU A 385 25.10 20.27 13.69
N SER A 386 25.13 20.91 14.87
CA SER A 386 26.10 20.59 15.93
C SER A 386 25.95 19.17 16.50
N LEU A 387 24.79 18.52 16.30
CA LEU A 387 24.57 17.13 16.68
C LEU A 387 25.28 16.13 15.75
N PHE A 388 25.65 16.56 14.54
CA PHE A 388 26.39 15.78 13.57
C PHE A 388 27.86 16.19 13.66
N GLY A 389 28.76 15.24 13.92
CA GLY A 389 30.19 15.55 14.08
C GLY A 389 30.84 15.95 12.75
N ASP A 390 32.07 16.48 12.80
CA ASP A 390 32.86 16.81 11.60
C ASP A 390 33.08 15.61 10.65
N GLY A 391 32.85 14.37 11.12
CA GLY A 391 32.95 13.14 10.33
C GLY A 391 31.62 12.63 9.75
N ASP A 392 30.47 13.22 10.11
CA ASP A 392 29.14 12.79 9.63
C ASP A 392 28.68 13.58 8.39
N LEU A 393 29.29 14.74 8.15
CA LEU A 393 29.05 15.56 6.96
C LEU A 393 30.20 15.41 5.95
N PRO A 394 29.95 15.49 4.63
CA PRO A 394 31.00 15.44 3.63
C PRO A 394 32.01 16.60 3.79
N GLU A 395 33.26 16.38 3.38
CA GLU A 395 34.33 17.38 3.52
C GLU A 395 33.99 18.71 2.84
N LYS A 396 34.40 19.83 3.45
CA LYS A 396 34.17 21.17 2.90
C LYS A 396 34.82 21.31 1.52
N GLY A 397 34.04 21.79 0.54
CA GLY A 397 34.47 21.92 -0.85
C GLY A 397 34.42 20.63 -1.68
N SER A 398 33.95 19.51 -1.12
CA SER A 398 33.73 18.27 -1.89
C SER A 398 32.50 18.38 -2.80
N GLU A 399 32.51 17.64 -3.90
CA GLU A 399 31.33 17.51 -4.78
C GLU A 399 30.17 16.79 -4.06
N GLU A 400 30.46 15.89 -3.13
CA GLU A 400 29.44 15.24 -2.29
C GLU A 400 28.70 16.25 -1.40
N LEU A 401 29.43 17.18 -0.79
CA LEU A 401 28.83 18.28 -0.03
C LEU A 401 27.98 19.18 -0.93
N LYS A 402 28.48 19.50 -2.13
CA LYS A 402 27.74 20.30 -3.10
C LYS A 402 26.40 19.65 -3.46
N LYS A 403 26.41 18.34 -3.76
CA LYS A 403 25.19 17.58 -4.04
C LYS A 403 24.22 17.57 -2.87
N LEU A 404 24.73 17.34 -1.66
CA LEU A 404 23.95 17.37 -0.43
C LEU A 404 23.26 18.73 -0.27
N LEU A 405 23.98 19.84 -0.46
CA LEU A 405 23.43 21.17 -0.32
C LEU A 405 22.41 21.50 -1.41
N GLU A 406 22.66 21.17 -2.68
CA GLU A 406 21.69 21.37 -3.77
C GLU A 406 20.37 20.60 -3.51
N TYR A 407 20.41 19.46 -2.82
CA TYR A 407 19.22 18.71 -2.44
C TYR A 407 18.32 19.44 -1.42
N HIS A 408 18.85 20.42 -0.70
CA HIS A 408 18.09 21.25 0.26
C HIS A 408 17.34 22.41 -0.40
N PHE A 409 17.58 22.67 -1.69
CA PHE A 409 16.90 23.73 -2.44
C PHE A 409 15.85 23.13 -3.38
N ILE A 410 14.63 23.63 -3.31
CA ILE A 410 13.53 23.23 -4.19
C ILE A 410 13.14 24.45 -5.04
N PRO A 411 13.23 24.39 -6.38
CA PRO A 411 12.74 25.45 -7.24
C PRO A 411 11.24 25.74 -7.01
N GLY A 412 10.90 27.03 -6.92
CA GLY A 412 9.55 27.52 -6.66
C GLY A 412 9.21 27.70 -5.18
N THR A 413 8.10 28.38 -4.91
CA THR A 413 7.59 28.64 -3.55
C THR A 413 6.50 27.63 -3.16
N TRP A 414 6.85 26.71 -2.27
CA TRP A 414 6.02 25.58 -1.85
C TRP A 414 5.40 25.83 -0.46
N SER A 415 4.31 26.59 -0.43
CA SER A 415 3.59 26.86 0.83
C SER A 415 2.89 25.60 1.38
N PRO A 416 2.64 25.51 2.69
CA PRO A 416 1.99 24.35 3.32
C PRO A 416 0.63 23.95 2.72
N LYS A 417 -0.02 24.88 2.01
CA LYS A 417 -1.31 24.64 1.33
C LYS A 417 -1.17 23.96 -0.03
N LYS A 418 0.00 24.06 -0.67
CA LYS A 418 0.30 23.44 -1.98
C LYS A 418 0.84 22.02 -1.85
N LEU A 419 1.27 21.63 -0.65
CA LEU A 419 1.85 20.32 -0.37
C LEU A 419 0.77 19.29 -0.09
N ASN A 420 0.89 18.14 -0.75
CA ASN A 420 0.02 16.98 -0.58
C ASN A 420 0.84 15.78 -0.10
N ASP A 421 0.19 14.84 0.58
CA ASP A 421 0.85 13.60 1.00
C ASP A 421 1.26 12.75 -0.21
N GLY A 422 2.49 12.28 -0.23
CA GLY A 422 3.08 11.50 -1.33
C GLY A 422 3.44 12.32 -2.57
N MET A 423 3.49 13.64 -2.50
CA MET A 423 3.93 14.49 -3.60
C MET A 423 5.46 14.43 -3.75
N LEU A 424 5.93 14.32 -5.00
CA LEU A 424 7.35 14.37 -5.35
C LEU A 424 7.70 15.78 -5.85
N LEU A 425 8.72 16.41 -5.25
CA LEU A 425 9.20 17.73 -5.62
C LEU A 425 10.59 17.62 -6.25
N GLU A 426 10.80 18.24 -7.41
CA GLU A 426 12.14 18.34 -8.01
C GLU A 426 13.01 19.30 -7.19
N THR A 427 14.25 18.90 -6.94
CA THR A 427 15.23 19.71 -6.19
C THR A 427 16.19 20.43 -7.14
N ALA A 428 17.06 21.28 -6.61
CA ALA A 428 18.09 21.95 -7.38
C ALA A 428 19.19 20.97 -7.85
N LEU A 429 19.35 19.84 -7.14
CA LEU A 429 20.32 18.79 -7.42
C LEU A 429 20.07 18.15 -8.79
N ILE A 430 21.07 18.20 -9.65
CA ILE A 430 21.10 17.51 -10.94
C ILE A 430 22.00 16.28 -10.79
N GLU A 431 21.48 15.10 -11.11
CA GLU A 431 22.23 13.84 -11.01
C GLU A 431 22.53 13.28 -12.39
N ASP A 432 23.80 12.92 -12.63
CA ASP A 432 24.22 12.17 -13.81
C ASP A 432 23.51 10.81 -13.90
N GLY A 433 23.21 10.20 -12.75
CA GLY A 433 22.45 8.95 -12.64
C GLY A 433 21.01 9.06 -13.17
N LEU A 434 20.48 10.27 -13.30
CA LEU A 434 19.16 10.54 -13.89
C LEU A 434 19.26 11.08 -15.32
N ASP A 435 20.40 10.88 -16.00
CA ASP A 435 20.67 11.40 -17.36
C ASP A 435 20.58 12.94 -17.43
N GLY A 436 21.11 13.62 -16.40
CA GLY A 436 21.03 15.08 -16.25
C GLY A 436 19.67 15.59 -15.75
N GLY A 437 18.81 14.69 -15.26
CA GLY A 437 17.56 15.02 -14.58
C GLY A 437 17.76 15.59 -13.18
N ARG A 438 16.73 16.27 -12.67
CA ARG A 438 16.68 16.75 -11.28
C ARG A 438 16.31 15.62 -10.34
N GLN A 439 17.00 15.53 -9.21
CA GLN A 439 16.65 14.58 -8.16
C GLN A 439 15.34 15.03 -7.48
N VAL A 440 14.49 14.07 -7.14
CA VAL A 440 13.20 14.35 -6.49
C VAL A 440 13.26 14.13 -4.98
N LEU A 441 12.32 14.74 -4.29
CA LEU A 441 12.17 14.70 -2.84
C LEU A 441 10.72 14.41 -2.51
N ASN A 442 10.48 13.35 -1.74
CA ASN A 442 9.14 12.97 -1.32
C ASN A 442 8.65 13.84 -0.16
N THR A 443 7.39 14.28 -0.21
CA THR A 443 6.74 15.02 0.86
C THR A 443 5.64 14.19 1.52
N ALA A 444 5.72 14.04 2.84
CA ALA A 444 4.66 13.43 3.64
C ALA A 444 3.96 14.50 4.47
N VAL A 445 2.63 14.52 4.43
CA VAL A 445 1.80 15.51 5.13
C VAL A 445 0.79 14.76 5.99
N SER A 446 0.95 14.83 7.32
CA SER A 446 0.05 14.19 8.27
C SER A 446 -0.67 15.23 9.11
N GLY A 447 -2.01 15.29 9.00
CA GLY A 447 -2.87 16.20 9.78
C GLY A 447 -4.36 15.97 9.47
N GLY A 448 -5.19 15.87 10.51
CA GLY A 448 -6.63 15.62 10.38
C GLY A 448 -7.41 16.86 9.92
N GLU A 449 -8.43 16.67 9.07
CA GLU A 449 -9.27 17.72 8.48
C GLU A 449 -9.95 18.69 9.49
N LYS A 450 -9.87 18.44 10.80
CA LYS A 450 -10.64 19.13 11.84
C LYS A 450 -9.88 20.18 12.68
N LYS A 451 -8.57 20.34 12.55
CA LYS A 451 -7.84 21.46 13.19
C LYS A 451 -6.86 22.09 12.21
N LYS A 452 -7.00 23.40 12.00
CA LYS A 452 -6.23 24.19 11.03
C LYS A 452 -4.74 24.34 11.37
N ASP A 453 -4.32 23.97 12.57
CA ASP A 453 -3.03 24.37 13.14
C ASP A 453 -2.04 23.22 13.43
N ASP A 454 -2.31 21.99 12.98
CA ASP A 454 -1.45 20.83 13.34
C ASP A 454 -1.16 19.90 12.15
N LYS A 455 -0.79 20.50 11.01
CA LYS A 455 -0.27 19.74 9.86
C LYS A 455 1.22 19.51 10.05
N SER A 456 1.61 18.29 10.36
CA SER A 456 3.01 17.88 10.37
C SER A 456 3.48 17.61 8.94
N ILE A 457 4.55 18.30 8.53
CA ILE A 457 5.14 18.18 7.19
C ILE A 457 6.50 17.50 7.33
N LYS A 458 6.79 16.55 6.44
CA LYS A 458 8.10 15.91 6.32
C LYS A 458 8.58 15.96 4.88
N PHE A 459 9.84 16.32 4.70
CA PHE A 459 10.54 16.29 3.42
C PHE A 459 11.58 15.17 3.46
N GLY A 460 11.57 14.22 2.54
CA GLY A 460 12.53 13.10 2.52
C GLY A 460 12.55 12.28 3.82
N GLY A 461 11.43 12.21 4.55
CA GLY A 461 11.37 11.57 5.88
C GLY A 461 11.93 12.41 7.03
N VAL A 462 12.33 13.66 6.78
CA VAL A 462 12.79 14.63 7.78
C VAL A 462 11.65 15.55 8.19
N GLY A 463 11.40 15.70 9.48
CA GLY A 463 10.34 16.59 9.99
C GLY A 463 10.73 18.06 9.95
N VAL A 464 9.76 18.90 9.61
CA VAL A 464 9.85 20.37 9.70
C VAL A 464 9.68 20.83 11.16
N ILE A 465 10.48 21.80 11.59
CA ILE A 465 10.43 22.42 12.91
C ILE A 465 9.80 23.82 12.80
N GLY A 466 8.63 24.00 13.41
CA GLY A 466 7.92 25.28 13.44
C GLY A 466 7.30 25.67 12.09
N ASP A 467 6.82 26.92 12.01
CA ASP A 467 6.20 27.46 10.81
C ASP A 467 7.24 27.95 9.78
N PRO A 468 6.95 27.84 8.47
CA PRO A 468 7.86 28.34 7.45
C PRO A 468 7.91 29.87 7.44
N ILE A 469 9.11 30.41 7.20
CA ILE A 469 9.36 31.85 7.13
C ILE A 469 9.39 32.27 5.67
N VAL A 470 8.58 33.27 5.30
CA VAL A 470 8.56 33.85 3.95
C VAL A 470 9.52 35.02 3.92
N VAL A 471 10.48 34.98 2.99
CA VAL A 471 11.47 36.04 2.75
C VAL A 471 11.38 36.45 1.30
N ASN A 472 10.78 37.60 1.01
CA ASN A 472 10.55 38.07 -0.36
C ASN A 472 9.84 36.99 -1.21
N ASN A 473 10.55 36.44 -2.20
CA ASN A 473 10.10 35.39 -3.11
C ASN A 473 10.60 33.97 -2.73
N THR A 474 11.24 33.83 -1.57
CA THR A 474 11.82 32.58 -1.05
C THR A 474 11.10 32.14 0.22
N LEU A 475 10.98 30.82 0.40
CA LEU A 475 10.34 30.21 1.58
C LEU A 475 11.36 29.35 2.33
N ILE A 476 11.52 29.55 3.63
CA ILE A 476 12.49 28.82 4.45
C ILE A 476 11.74 27.89 5.40
N TYR A 477 12.03 26.58 5.34
CA TYR A 477 11.59 25.59 6.32
C TYR A 477 12.78 25.16 7.17
N PHE A 478 12.61 25.11 8.49
CA PHE A 478 13.60 24.49 9.35
C PHE A 478 13.41 22.98 9.39
N ILE A 479 14.49 22.23 9.28
CA ILE A 479 14.45 20.76 9.27
C ILE A 479 15.15 20.19 10.50
N SER A 480 14.64 19.05 10.97
CA SER A 480 15.12 18.36 12.17
C SER A 480 16.45 17.62 12.03
N ARG A 481 16.93 17.44 10.80
CA ARG A 481 18.24 16.87 10.45
C ARG A 481 18.58 17.26 9.01
N PRO A 482 19.86 17.29 8.62
CA PRO A 482 20.24 17.48 7.22
C PRO A 482 19.61 16.41 6.32
N LEU A 483 19.18 16.82 5.12
CA LEU A 483 18.74 15.91 4.08
C LEU A 483 19.95 15.24 3.45
N VAL A 484 19.88 13.93 3.31
CA VAL A 484 20.89 13.14 2.60
C VAL A 484 20.33 12.77 1.23
N PRO A 485 21.03 13.08 0.13
CA PRO A 485 20.58 12.68 -1.19
C PRO A 485 20.51 11.15 -1.29
N PRO A 486 19.58 10.59 -2.08
CA PRO A 486 19.46 9.15 -2.23
C PRO A 486 20.76 8.50 -2.73
N SER A 487 21.17 7.41 -2.08
CA SER A 487 22.33 6.60 -2.46
C SER A 487 22.09 5.75 -3.71
N ASP A 488 23.14 5.08 -4.18
CA ASP A 488 23.05 4.09 -5.25
C ASP A 488 22.00 3.02 -4.96
N ALA A 489 21.37 2.46 -6.00
CA ALA A 489 20.31 1.47 -5.85
C ALA A 489 20.72 0.26 -5.00
N LEU A 490 21.98 -0.21 -5.08
CA LEU A 490 22.45 -1.35 -4.30
C LEU A 490 22.72 -0.99 -2.85
N GLU A 491 23.21 0.22 -2.57
CA GLU A 491 23.42 0.70 -1.20
C GLU A 491 22.09 0.92 -0.48
N THR A 492 21.10 1.45 -1.20
CA THR A 492 19.73 1.61 -0.72
C THR A 492 19.08 0.26 -0.37
N LEU A 493 19.51 -0.83 -1.02
CA LEU A 493 19.03 -2.19 -0.76
C LEU A 493 19.69 -2.87 0.45
N LEU A 494 20.93 -2.51 0.81
CA LEU A 494 21.67 -3.14 1.92
C LEU A 494 20.91 -3.20 3.26
N PRO A 495 20.22 -2.13 3.73
CA PRO A 495 19.50 -2.18 5.00
C PRO A 495 18.18 -2.98 4.92
N LEU A 496 17.69 -3.32 3.72
CA LEU A 496 16.41 -3.98 3.51
C LEU A 496 16.57 -5.52 3.54
N THR A 497 16.47 -6.10 4.74
CA THR A 497 16.65 -7.55 4.97
C THR A 497 15.72 -8.42 4.14
N ASP A 498 14.52 -7.93 3.86
CA ASP A 498 13.47 -8.63 3.10
C ASP A 498 13.78 -8.77 1.61
N LEU A 499 14.80 -8.04 1.11
CA LEU A 499 15.24 -8.02 -0.28
C LEU A 499 16.67 -8.60 -0.44
N SER A 500 17.24 -9.16 0.63
CA SER A 500 18.62 -9.65 0.67
C SER A 500 18.93 -10.75 -0.35
N LEU A 501 17.96 -11.61 -0.68
CA LEU A 501 18.15 -12.69 -1.66
C LEU A 501 18.27 -12.15 -3.09
N PHE A 502 17.54 -11.07 -3.41
CA PHE A 502 17.73 -10.36 -4.68
C PHE A 502 19.13 -9.76 -4.76
N LEU A 503 19.58 -9.09 -3.70
CA LEU A 503 20.93 -8.52 -3.65
C LEU A 503 22.02 -9.60 -3.80
N ALA A 504 21.87 -10.75 -3.12
CA ALA A 504 22.77 -11.89 -3.28
C ALA A 504 22.80 -12.42 -4.72
N SER A 505 21.65 -12.43 -5.40
CA SER A 505 21.55 -12.84 -6.80
C SER A 505 22.24 -11.86 -7.75
N VAL A 506 22.19 -10.56 -7.49
CA VAL A 506 22.92 -9.53 -8.25
C VAL A 506 24.43 -9.75 -8.18
N PHE A 507 24.96 -9.98 -6.98
CA PHE A 507 26.39 -10.25 -6.80
C PHE A 507 26.81 -11.59 -7.41
N SER A 508 25.98 -12.63 -7.28
CA SER A 508 26.22 -13.95 -7.88
C SER A 508 26.26 -13.88 -9.42
N ALA A 509 25.40 -13.07 -10.02
CA ALA A 509 25.39 -12.80 -11.45
C ALA A 509 26.46 -11.79 -11.90
N SER A 510 27.19 -11.16 -10.98
CA SER A 510 28.11 -10.05 -11.26
C SER A 510 27.45 -8.91 -12.05
N MET A 511 26.20 -8.58 -11.73
CA MET A 511 25.41 -7.56 -12.43
C MET A 511 25.43 -6.19 -11.76
N ALA A 512 26.18 -6.02 -10.67
CA ALA A 512 26.20 -4.79 -9.87
C ALA A 512 26.41 -3.54 -10.74
N ASP A 513 27.48 -3.46 -11.52
CA ASP A 513 27.79 -2.29 -12.35
C ASP A 513 26.73 -2.02 -13.43
N ARG A 514 26.07 -3.07 -13.93
CA ARG A 514 25.08 -2.96 -15.01
C ARG A 514 23.73 -2.49 -14.51
N LEU A 515 23.40 -2.76 -13.25
CA LEU A 515 22.19 -2.24 -12.60
C LEU A 515 22.33 -0.79 -12.14
N LYS A 516 23.56 -0.26 -12.11
CA LYS A 516 23.84 1.18 -11.91
C LYS A 516 23.69 2.01 -13.18
N THR A 517 22.99 1.48 -14.19
CA THR A 517 22.74 2.23 -15.43
C THR A 517 21.86 3.45 -15.09
N PRO A 518 22.12 4.63 -15.68
CA PRO A 518 21.29 5.80 -15.46
C PRO A 518 19.84 5.60 -15.88
N ARG A 519 18.92 6.31 -15.23
CA ARG A 519 17.50 6.42 -15.60
C ARG A 519 16.73 5.10 -15.54
N THR A 520 16.93 4.31 -14.51
CA THR A 520 16.32 2.98 -14.37
C THR A 520 15.34 2.89 -13.22
N SER A 521 14.25 2.14 -13.38
CA SER A 521 13.40 1.71 -12.25
C SER A 521 13.65 0.24 -11.93
N LEU A 522 13.99 -0.05 -10.67
CA LEU A 522 14.30 -1.40 -10.23
C LEU A 522 13.08 -2.05 -9.58
N LEU A 523 12.66 -3.20 -10.10
CA LEU A 523 11.57 -4.00 -9.56
C LEU A 523 12.16 -5.12 -8.69
N VAL A 524 12.08 -4.98 -7.38
CA VAL A 524 12.79 -5.89 -6.47
C VAL A 524 11.84 -6.89 -5.83
N PRO A 525 11.99 -8.20 -6.12
CA PRO A 525 11.20 -9.25 -5.50
C PRO A 525 11.58 -9.46 -4.03
N HIS A 526 10.57 -9.74 -3.22
CA HIS A 526 10.75 -10.17 -1.82
C HIS A 526 11.48 -11.52 -1.72
N ASN A 527 12.11 -11.81 -0.58
CA ASN A 527 12.75 -13.10 -0.34
C ASN A 527 11.79 -14.30 -0.50
N SER A 528 10.50 -14.12 -0.16
CA SER A 528 9.46 -15.13 -0.35
C SER A 528 9.22 -15.47 -1.81
N ALA A 529 9.37 -14.49 -2.71
CA ALA A 529 9.18 -14.66 -4.16
C ALA A 529 10.05 -15.78 -4.73
N PHE A 530 11.32 -15.87 -4.30
CA PHE A 530 12.24 -16.93 -4.74
C PHE A 530 11.86 -18.31 -4.19
N LYS A 531 11.22 -18.38 -3.02
CA LYS A 531 10.70 -19.64 -2.48
C LYS A 531 9.43 -20.07 -3.22
N GLU A 532 8.57 -19.10 -3.51
CA GLU A 532 7.32 -19.28 -4.24
C GLU A 532 7.53 -19.55 -5.73
N LEU A 533 8.69 -19.21 -6.30
CA LEU A 533 9.08 -19.58 -7.67
C LEU A 533 9.28 -21.10 -7.84
N GLY A 534 9.52 -21.81 -6.75
CA GLY A 534 9.88 -23.22 -6.71
C GLY A 534 11.38 -23.41 -6.50
N GLU A 535 11.73 -24.27 -5.54
CA GLU A 535 13.12 -24.49 -5.09
C GLU A 535 14.03 -24.95 -6.24
N LEU A 536 13.54 -25.76 -7.19
CA LEU A 536 14.33 -26.20 -8.34
C LEU A 536 14.60 -25.07 -9.34
N VAL A 537 13.65 -24.14 -9.51
CA VAL A 537 13.85 -22.98 -10.40
C VAL A 537 14.90 -22.05 -9.79
N SER A 538 14.77 -21.77 -8.49
CA SER A 538 15.72 -20.95 -7.74
C SER A 538 17.11 -21.59 -7.67
N ALA A 539 17.19 -22.90 -7.45
CA ALA A 539 18.46 -23.64 -7.51
C ALA A 539 19.10 -23.57 -8.91
N HIS A 540 18.31 -23.72 -9.98
CA HIS A 540 18.83 -23.55 -11.34
C HIS A 540 19.36 -22.13 -11.58
N LEU A 541 18.62 -21.10 -11.19
CA LEU A 541 19.02 -19.70 -11.41
C LEU A 541 20.28 -19.33 -10.62
N LEU A 542 20.43 -19.83 -9.40
CA LEU A 542 21.60 -19.59 -8.55
C LEU A 542 22.79 -20.49 -8.89
N ALA A 543 22.61 -21.50 -9.75
CA ALA A 543 23.69 -22.38 -10.16
C ALA A 543 24.77 -21.63 -10.98
N PRO A 544 26.07 -21.89 -10.75
CA PRO A 544 27.15 -21.24 -11.50
C PRO A 544 27.05 -21.42 -13.03
N SER A 545 26.50 -22.55 -13.48
CA SER A 545 26.29 -22.82 -14.91
C SER A 545 25.20 -21.97 -15.57
N SER A 546 24.36 -21.31 -14.78
CA SER A 546 23.15 -20.60 -15.23
C SER A 546 23.25 -19.09 -15.03
N LYS A 547 24.47 -18.58 -14.78
CA LYS A 547 24.74 -17.14 -14.55
C LYS A 547 24.12 -16.23 -15.61
N LYS A 548 24.11 -16.66 -16.88
CA LYS A 548 23.50 -15.93 -17.99
C LYS A 548 21.97 -15.85 -17.88
N ASP A 549 21.32 -16.95 -17.50
CA ASP A 549 19.87 -16.99 -17.29
C ASP A 549 19.49 -16.04 -16.14
N LEU A 550 20.24 -16.09 -15.02
CA LEU A 550 20.03 -15.18 -13.88
C LEU A 550 20.26 -13.71 -14.25
N ALA A 551 21.32 -13.39 -15.00
CA ALA A 551 21.57 -12.03 -15.46
C ALA A 551 20.40 -11.48 -16.29
N ASN A 552 19.83 -12.27 -17.19
CA ASN A 552 18.66 -11.86 -17.97
C ASN A 552 17.42 -11.66 -17.09
N VAL A 553 17.19 -12.51 -16.09
CA VAL A 553 16.10 -12.30 -15.12
C VAL A 553 16.27 -10.97 -14.39
N LEU A 554 17.47 -10.64 -13.92
CA LEU A 554 17.75 -9.39 -13.22
C LEU A 554 17.57 -8.15 -14.10
N LEU A 555 18.04 -8.21 -15.35
CA LEU A 555 17.85 -7.13 -16.32
C LEU A 555 16.38 -6.95 -16.69
N HIS A 556 15.58 -8.03 -16.69
CA HIS A 556 14.13 -7.95 -16.92
C HIS A 556 13.39 -7.29 -15.75
N HIS A 557 13.95 -7.34 -14.54
CA HIS A 557 13.43 -6.61 -13.38
C HIS A 557 13.90 -5.15 -13.34
N THR A 558 14.58 -4.67 -14.38
CA THR A 558 15.05 -3.28 -14.45
C THR A 558 14.42 -2.60 -15.65
N LEU A 559 13.57 -1.61 -15.41
CA LEU A 559 12.97 -0.78 -16.46
C LEU A 559 13.99 0.25 -16.97
N ASP A 560 13.91 0.59 -18.26
CA ASP A 560 14.79 1.57 -18.91
C ASP A 560 14.32 3.03 -18.75
N THR A 561 13.25 3.25 -17.98
CA THR A 561 12.72 4.56 -17.61
C THR A 561 12.54 4.68 -16.10
N VAL A 562 12.52 5.92 -15.58
CA VAL A 562 12.19 6.23 -14.18
C VAL A 562 10.68 6.43 -14.06
N GLU A 563 10.00 5.48 -13.43
CA GLU A 563 8.55 5.44 -13.30
C GLU A 563 8.16 5.52 -11.82
N TYR A 564 7.71 6.68 -11.39
CA TYR A 564 7.23 6.88 -10.02
C TYR A 564 5.86 6.24 -9.79
N ALA A 565 5.53 5.97 -8.53
CA ALA A 565 4.30 5.30 -8.10
C ALA A 565 3.03 5.96 -8.66
N GLN A 566 3.00 7.30 -8.72
CA GLN A 566 1.86 8.05 -9.28
C GLN A 566 1.65 7.79 -10.78
N THR A 567 2.74 7.60 -11.53
CA THR A 567 2.68 7.27 -12.96
C THR A 567 2.25 5.83 -13.17
N ILE A 568 2.78 4.91 -12.35
CA ILE A 568 2.43 3.48 -12.34
C ILE A 568 0.96 3.27 -12.02
N GLN A 569 0.35 4.09 -11.16
CA GLN A 569 -1.07 3.99 -10.79
C GLN A 569 -2.05 4.43 -11.90
N ASN A 570 -1.58 5.09 -12.96
CA ASN A 570 -2.42 5.70 -13.99
C ASN A 570 -2.55 4.83 -15.27
N GLY A 571 -3.45 3.85 -15.19
CA GLY A 571 -3.92 3.05 -16.34
C GLY A 571 -2.96 1.94 -16.77
N SER A 572 -3.45 1.02 -17.61
CA SER A 572 -2.62 -0.08 -18.12
C SER A 572 -1.58 0.44 -19.10
N ARG A 573 -0.31 0.11 -18.86
CA ARG A 573 0.86 0.53 -19.66
C ARG A 573 1.85 -0.63 -19.79
N THR A 574 2.68 -0.53 -20.81
CA THR A 574 3.77 -1.48 -21.09
C THR A 574 5.09 -0.73 -21.01
N PHE A 575 6.07 -1.30 -20.31
CA PHE A 575 7.40 -0.72 -20.10
C PHE A 575 8.47 -1.62 -20.69
N ALA A 576 9.49 -1.02 -21.29
CA ALA A 576 10.65 -1.75 -21.76
C ALA A 576 11.62 -2.02 -20.59
N THR A 577 12.30 -3.16 -20.64
CA THR A 577 13.31 -3.55 -19.65
C THR A 577 14.71 -3.45 -20.25
N LEU A 578 15.73 -3.35 -19.40
CA LEU A 578 17.14 -3.36 -19.83
C LEU A 578 17.56 -4.65 -20.54
N GLU A 579 16.82 -5.74 -20.33
CA GLU A 579 17.01 -6.99 -21.07
C GLU A 579 16.57 -6.89 -22.54
N GLY A 580 15.66 -5.93 -22.84
CA GLY A 580 15.10 -5.68 -24.16
C GLY A 580 13.70 -6.25 -24.37
N THR A 581 13.12 -6.89 -23.36
CA THR A 581 11.73 -7.36 -23.39
C THR A 581 10.80 -6.46 -22.57
N ASP A 582 9.50 -6.58 -22.82
CA ASP A 582 8.50 -5.71 -22.20
C ASP A 582 7.86 -6.33 -20.95
N VAL A 583 7.38 -5.45 -20.06
CA VAL A 583 6.61 -5.79 -18.86
C VAL A 583 5.30 -5.01 -18.89
N GLN A 584 4.18 -5.69 -18.64
CA GLN A 584 2.84 -5.11 -18.72
C GLN A 584 2.23 -4.90 -17.33
N LEU A 585 1.58 -3.75 -17.13
CA LEU A 585 0.82 -3.43 -15.92
C LEU A 585 -0.68 -3.54 -16.16
N GLU A 586 -1.37 -4.22 -15.24
CA GLU A 586 -2.82 -4.36 -15.20
C GLU A 586 -3.35 -3.90 -13.84
N HIS A 587 -4.38 -3.06 -13.84
CA HIS A 587 -5.02 -2.59 -12.61
C HIS A 587 -6.26 -3.41 -12.29
N LEU A 588 -6.31 -3.98 -11.08
CA LEU A 588 -7.50 -4.64 -10.57
C LEU A 588 -8.46 -3.64 -9.92
N LYS A 589 -9.76 -3.98 -9.89
CA LYS A 589 -10.82 -3.12 -9.32
C LYS A 589 -10.68 -2.86 -7.82
N ASN A 590 -9.90 -3.68 -7.12
CA ASN A 590 -9.58 -3.57 -5.70
C ASN A 590 -8.42 -2.58 -5.41
N GLY A 591 -7.78 -2.00 -6.45
CA GLY A 591 -6.68 -1.06 -6.32
C GLY A 591 -5.28 -1.68 -6.34
N SER A 592 -5.13 -3.01 -6.37
CA SER A 592 -3.83 -3.67 -6.53
C SER A 592 -3.35 -3.61 -7.99
N VAL A 593 -2.04 -3.43 -8.18
CA VAL A 593 -1.41 -3.38 -9.50
C VAL A 593 -0.74 -4.72 -9.77
N LEU A 594 -1.14 -5.41 -10.84
CA LEU A 594 -0.50 -6.63 -11.30
C LEU A 594 0.49 -6.32 -12.42
N ILE A 595 1.64 -6.96 -12.36
CA ILE A 595 2.71 -6.86 -13.33
C ILE A 595 2.97 -8.24 -13.96
N SER A 596 3.07 -8.29 -15.28
CA SER A 596 3.34 -9.52 -16.04
C SER A 596 4.53 -9.35 -16.97
N GLY A 597 5.41 -10.35 -17.00
CA GLY A 597 6.57 -10.36 -17.88
C GLY A 597 6.23 -10.81 -19.30
N SER A 598 7.14 -10.58 -20.23
CA SER A 598 7.04 -11.01 -21.64
C SER A 598 7.13 -12.53 -21.86
N GLY A 599 7.59 -13.26 -20.84
CA GLY A 599 7.86 -14.69 -20.83
C GLY A 599 7.21 -15.40 -19.64
N GLY A 600 7.88 -16.41 -19.10
CA GLY A 600 7.33 -17.23 -18.03
C GLY A 600 6.29 -18.24 -18.53
N TRP A 601 5.41 -18.68 -17.63
CA TRP A 601 4.28 -19.56 -17.95
C TRP A 601 2.96 -18.80 -17.97
N ASP A 602 1.96 -19.39 -18.61
CA ASP A 602 0.62 -18.80 -18.69
C ASP A 602 0.03 -18.55 -17.29
N GLY A 603 -0.47 -17.32 -17.09
CA GLY A 603 -0.99 -16.82 -15.82
C GLY A 603 0.06 -16.30 -14.81
N MET A 604 1.35 -16.27 -15.15
CA MET A 604 2.40 -15.72 -14.28
C MET A 604 2.27 -14.20 -14.17
N LYS A 605 1.86 -13.73 -12.99
CA LYS A 605 1.73 -12.32 -12.66
C LYS A 605 2.28 -12.12 -11.25
N ALA A 606 2.92 -10.97 -11.01
CA ALA A 606 3.29 -10.53 -9.67
C ALA A 606 2.39 -9.34 -9.29
N GLU A 607 2.07 -9.20 -8.02
CA GLU A 607 1.61 -7.94 -7.44
C GLU A 607 2.79 -6.98 -7.28
N LEU A 608 2.63 -5.76 -7.79
CA LEU A 608 3.56 -4.64 -7.62
C LEU A 608 3.10 -3.80 -6.42
N PHE A 609 4.02 -3.54 -5.50
CA PHE A 609 3.81 -2.64 -4.37
C PHE A 609 4.48 -1.30 -4.70
N PRO A 610 3.73 -0.35 -5.32
CA PRO A 610 4.32 0.91 -5.74
C PRO A 610 4.75 1.70 -4.51
N ARG A 611 6.06 1.90 -4.38
CA ARG A 611 6.71 2.67 -3.31
C ARG A 611 7.82 3.46 -3.96
N ASP A 612 7.83 4.77 -3.78
CA ASP A 612 8.90 5.61 -4.31
C ASP A 612 10.13 5.57 -3.41
N ILE A 613 10.83 4.42 -3.37
CA ILE A 613 12.14 4.31 -2.75
C ILE A 613 13.15 4.92 -3.73
N LEU A 614 13.48 6.18 -3.48
CA LEU A 614 14.35 6.97 -4.36
C LEU A 614 15.79 6.46 -4.29
N THR A 615 16.47 6.50 -5.43
CA THR A 615 17.88 6.12 -5.58
C THR A 615 18.59 7.14 -6.46
N GLN A 616 19.92 7.10 -6.52
CA GLN A 616 20.69 8.00 -7.37
C GLN A 616 20.38 7.83 -8.87
N THR A 617 20.04 6.62 -9.32
CA THR A 617 19.79 6.31 -10.75
C THR A 617 18.32 6.28 -11.14
N GLY A 618 17.40 6.37 -10.17
CA GLY A 618 15.96 6.32 -10.40
C GLY A 618 15.19 5.91 -9.16
N VAL A 619 14.32 4.91 -9.28
CA VAL A 619 13.40 4.50 -8.22
C VAL A 619 13.30 2.99 -8.09
N LEU A 620 13.01 2.51 -6.89
CA LEU A 620 12.88 1.10 -6.58
C LEU A 620 11.46 0.80 -6.13
N HIS A 621 10.82 -0.19 -6.76
CA HIS A 621 9.51 -0.71 -6.38
C HIS A 621 9.62 -2.16 -5.94
N GLU A 622 8.83 -2.55 -4.96
CA GLU A 622 8.82 -3.92 -4.45
C GLU A 622 7.82 -4.78 -5.26
N VAL A 623 8.15 -6.04 -5.53
CA VAL A 623 7.25 -7.00 -6.19
C VAL A 623 7.10 -8.29 -5.37
N SER A 624 5.93 -8.91 -5.45
CA SER A 624 5.62 -10.14 -4.72
C SER A 624 6.26 -11.41 -5.30
N ASP A 625 6.44 -11.48 -6.62
CA ASP A 625 6.92 -12.66 -7.35
C ASP A 625 8.05 -12.29 -8.34
N VAL A 626 8.94 -13.24 -8.63
CA VAL A 626 10.05 -13.09 -9.60
C VAL A 626 9.51 -13.27 -11.03
N LEU A 627 9.67 -12.27 -11.91
CA LEU A 627 9.26 -12.32 -13.32
C LEU A 627 10.31 -12.99 -14.21
N ILE A 628 9.90 -13.92 -15.08
CA ILE A 628 10.81 -14.62 -16.00
C ILE A 628 10.67 -14.06 -17.44
N PRO A 629 11.76 -13.54 -18.05
CA PRO A 629 11.73 -13.04 -19.42
C PRO A 629 11.65 -14.18 -20.45
N ARG A 630 11.19 -13.87 -21.66
CA ARG A 630 11.10 -14.86 -22.76
C ARG A 630 12.44 -15.45 -23.17
N SER A 631 13.54 -14.72 -22.95
CA SER A 631 14.89 -15.21 -23.27
C SER A 631 15.35 -16.37 -22.37
N VAL A 632 14.72 -16.54 -21.20
CA VAL A 632 15.05 -17.59 -20.23
C VAL A 632 14.09 -18.77 -20.40
N GLN A 633 14.59 -19.80 -21.06
CA GLN A 633 13.87 -21.07 -21.23
C GLN A 633 14.25 -22.05 -20.12
N LEU A 634 13.31 -22.32 -19.22
CA LEU A 634 13.39 -23.33 -18.17
C LEU A 634 12.84 -24.65 -18.73
N THR A 635 13.73 -25.49 -19.24
CA THR A 635 13.39 -26.83 -19.72
C THR A 635 13.34 -27.81 -18.56
N ILE A 636 12.61 -28.92 -18.74
CA ILE A 636 12.58 -30.02 -17.75
C ILE A 636 14.00 -30.53 -17.46
N GLY A 637 14.85 -30.65 -18.49
CA GLY A 637 16.23 -31.07 -18.33
C GLY A 637 17.08 -30.13 -17.46
N LYS A 638 16.88 -28.81 -17.56
CA LYS A 638 17.54 -27.84 -16.66
C LYS A 638 17.09 -28.02 -15.21
N LEU A 639 15.80 -28.21 -14.98
CA LEU A 639 15.23 -28.42 -13.64
C LEU A 639 15.64 -29.76 -13.02
N VAL A 640 15.69 -30.84 -13.81
CA VAL A 640 16.19 -32.15 -13.36
C VAL A 640 17.67 -32.09 -12.99
N LYS A 641 18.46 -31.32 -13.74
CA LYS A 641 19.86 -31.09 -13.40
C LYS A 641 20.00 -30.29 -12.10
N ALA A 642 19.12 -29.32 -11.84
CA ALA A 642 19.08 -28.58 -10.58
C ALA A 642 18.63 -29.45 -9.39
N ALA A 643 17.89 -30.54 -9.64
CA ALA A 643 17.52 -31.54 -8.65
C ALA A 643 18.60 -32.62 -8.42
N ASP A 644 19.81 -32.45 -8.99
CA ASP A 644 20.90 -33.46 -8.93
C ASP A 644 20.46 -34.89 -9.31
N ALA A 645 19.55 -35.02 -10.29
CA ALA A 645 18.95 -36.29 -10.69
C ALA A 645 19.45 -36.77 -12.08
N THR A 646 20.76 -36.96 -12.21
CA THR A 646 21.41 -37.32 -13.48
C THR A 646 21.06 -38.74 -13.95
N THR A 647 20.75 -39.64 -13.03
CA THR A 647 20.33 -41.02 -13.31
C THR A 647 18.99 -41.04 -14.03
N MET A 648 18.06 -40.17 -13.61
CA MET A 648 16.74 -40.05 -14.24
C MET A 648 16.86 -39.49 -15.66
N VAL A 649 17.73 -38.50 -15.90
CA VAL A 649 18.04 -38.00 -17.26
C VAL A 649 18.47 -39.17 -18.16
N THR A 650 19.39 -40.00 -17.67
CA THR A 650 19.90 -41.17 -18.42
C THR A 650 18.79 -42.18 -18.74
N LEU A 651 17.89 -42.45 -17.80
CA LEU A 651 16.74 -43.34 -18.00
C LEU A 651 15.77 -42.80 -19.05
N VAL A 652 15.45 -41.50 -19.00
CA VAL A 652 14.58 -40.82 -19.98
C VAL A 652 15.19 -40.88 -21.38
N THR A 653 16.51 -40.63 -21.51
CA THR A 653 17.21 -40.75 -22.78
C THR A 653 17.22 -42.19 -23.30
N LYS A 654 17.51 -43.19 -22.46
CA LYS A 654 17.48 -44.62 -22.86
C LYS A 654 16.08 -45.11 -23.24
N ALA A 655 15.03 -44.54 -22.66
CA ALA A 655 13.64 -44.84 -23.04
C ALA A 655 13.27 -44.31 -24.44
N GLY A 656 14.08 -43.42 -25.04
CA GLY A 656 13.78 -42.71 -26.28
C GLY A 656 12.79 -41.55 -26.08
N MET A 657 12.86 -40.90 -24.91
CA MET A 657 11.97 -39.80 -24.50
C MET A 657 12.75 -38.50 -24.21
N ASP A 658 13.90 -38.29 -24.86
CA ASP A 658 14.78 -37.12 -24.71
C ASP A 658 14.07 -35.79 -25.03
N TRP A 659 13.10 -35.81 -25.95
CA TRP A 659 12.25 -34.67 -26.30
C TRP A 659 11.45 -34.13 -25.11
N VAL A 660 11.14 -34.95 -24.10
CA VAL A 660 10.48 -34.49 -22.86
C VAL A 660 11.39 -33.56 -22.07
N LEU A 661 12.69 -33.85 -22.01
CA LEU A 661 13.66 -33.02 -21.28
C LEU A 661 13.79 -31.63 -21.90
N ASN A 662 13.57 -31.51 -23.21
CA ASN A 662 13.55 -30.24 -23.92
C ASN A 662 12.17 -29.55 -23.90
N GLY A 663 11.13 -30.22 -23.38
CA GLY A 663 9.76 -29.73 -23.39
C GLY A 663 9.18 -29.59 -24.80
N SER A 664 9.64 -30.41 -25.75
CA SER A 664 9.16 -30.44 -27.14
C SER A 664 8.12 -31.57 -27.35
N ALA A 665 7.48 -31.60 -28.52
CA ALA A 665 6.64 -32.73 -28.93
C ALA A 665 7.51 -33.94 -29.33
N PRO A 666 6.96 -35.19 -29.30
CA PRO A 666 7.68 -36.35 -29.80
C PRO A 666 8.05 -36.19 -31.28
N PRO A 667 9.22 -36.69 -31.71
CA PRO A 667 9.61 -36.68 -33.13
C PRO A 667 8.56 -37.37 -34.00
N PRO A 668 8.24 -36.84 -35.20
CA PRO A 668 7.15 -37.33 -36.05
C PRO A 668 7.33 -38.80 -36.49
N ASP A 669 8.58 -39.28 -36.58
CA ASP A 669 8.91 -40.66 -36.97
C ASP A 669 9.00 -41.63 -35.76
N SER A 670 8.65 -41.17 -34.55
CA SER A 670 8.72 -41.98 -33.33
C SER A 670 7.41 -42.71 -33.02
N ILE A 671 7.52 -43.87 -32.34
CA ILE A 671 6.38 -44.65 -31.82
C ILE A 671 5.42 -43.83 -30.94
N TRP A 672 5.92 -42.72 -30.38
CA TRP A 672 5.17 -41.83 -29.49
C TRP A 672 4.30 -40.83 -30.27
N ALA A 673 4.67 -40.47 -31.49
CA ALA A 673 3.87 -39.58 -32.35
C ALA A 673 2.59 -40.28 -32.85
N GLU A 674 2.66 -41.59 -33.14
CA GLU A 674 1.51 -42.41 -33.54
C GLU A 674 0.45 -42.52 -32.42
N GLN A 675 0.85 -42.34 -31.15
CA GLN A 675 -0.04 -42.36 -29.99
C GLN A 675 -0.82 -41.05 -29.78
N GLY A 676 -0.66 -40.05 -30.66
CA GLY A 676 -1.42 -38.80 -30.61
C GLY A 676 -0.98 -37.83 -29.51
N LEU A 677 0.26 -37.93 -29.03
CA LEU A 677 0.84 -37.09 -27.96
C LEU A 677 1.25 -35.67 -28.42
N ASN A 678 0.59 -35.12 -29.44
CA ASN A 678 0.92 -33.82 -30.02
C ASN A 678 0.41 -32.69 -29.10
N GLY A 679 1.34 -31.92 -28.50
CA GLY A 679 1.01 -30.64 -27.85
C GLY A 679 0.66 -30.66 -26.36
N VAL A 680 1.22 -31.59 -25.57
CA VAL A 680 1.05 -31.63 -24.11
C VAL A 680 2.31 -31.15 -23.39
N GLY A 681 2.16 -30.31 -22.37
CA GLY A 681 3.22 -30.02 -21.40
C GLY A 681 3.40 -31.22 -20.47
N TRP A 682 4.59 -31.43 -19.90
CA TRP A 682 4.90 -32.65 -19.15
C TRP A 682 5.28 -32.31 -17.72
N THR A 683 4.72 -33.03 -16.75
CA THR A 683 5.25 -33.03 -15.39
C THR A 683 6.00 -34.32 -15.14
N LEU A 684 7.30 -34.22 -14.85
CA LEU A 684 8.17 -35.34 -14.52
C LEU A 684 8.27 -35.48 -13.00
N LEU A 685 7.85 -36.63 -12.48
CA LEU A 685 8.17 -37.06 -11.12
C LEU A 685 9.62 -37.55 -11.10
N CYS A 686 10.50 -36.79 -10.46
CA CYS A 686 11.93 -37.00 -10.57
C CYS A 686 12.52 -37.45 -9.22
N PRO A 687 12.93 -38.71 -9.08
CA PRO A 687 13.63 -39.15 -7.88
C PRO A 687 15.08 -38.65 -7.85
N GLN A 688 15.58 -38.34 -6.65
CA GLN A 688 17.00 -38.01 -6.42
C GLN A 688 17.93 -39.16 -6.81
N ASP A 689 19.17 -38.85 -7.19
CA ASP A 689 20.17 -39.87 -7.54
C ASP A 689 20.41 -40.89 -6.40
N ASP A 690 20.28 -40.45 -5.14
CA ASP A 690 20.38 -41.31 -3.96
C ASP A 690 19.29 -42.40 -3.90
N ALA A 691 18.10 -42.12 -4.42
CA ALA A 691 17.00 -43.08 -4.46
C ALA A 691 17.33 -44.31 -5.33
N PHE A 692 18.20 -44.15 -6.32
CA PHE A 692 18.60 -45.23 -7.23
C PHE A 692 19.62 -46.19 -6.62
N LYS A 693 20.27 -45.86 -5.49
CA LYS A 693 21.25 -46.73 -4.81
C LYS A 693 20.66 -48.06 -4.35
N LEU A 694 19.35 -48.11 -4.13
CA LEU A 694 18.61 -49.30 -3.70
C LEU A 694 18.26 -50.25 -4.86
N TYR A 695 18.58 -49.90 -6.11
CA TYR A 695 18.18 -50.65 -7.30
C TYR A 695 19.39 -51.07 -8.14
N ASN A 696 19.33 -52.26 -8.75
CA ASN A 696 20.37 -52.74 -9.66
C ASN A 696 20.24 -52.07 -11.04
N LEU A 697 20.93 -50.94 -11.22
CA LEU A 697 20.88 -50.16 -12.46
C LEU A 697 21.33 -50.94 -13.70
N THR A 698 22.25 -51.90 -13.56
CA THR A 698 22.75 -52.70 -14.69
C THR A 698 21.65 -53.58 -15.26
N GLU A 699 20.87 -54.22 -14.39
CA GLU A 699 19.72 -55.04 -14.75
C GLU A 699 18.58 -54.18 -15.32
N LEU A 700 18.31 -53.04 -14.69
CA LEU A 700 17.33 -52.08 -15.17
C LEU A 700 17.66 -51.60 -16.59
N TYR A 701 18.92 -51.24 -16.86
CA TYR A 701 19.35 -50.79 -18.18
C TYR A 701 19.36 -51.89 -19.25
N ALA A 702 19.39 -53.17 -18.86
CA ALA A 702 19.33 -54.29 -19.80
C ALA A 702 17.89 -54.53 -20.31
N ASP A 703 16.88 -54.22 -19.49
CA ASP A 703 15.47 -54.33 -19.86
C ASP A 703 14.89 -53.00 -20.39
N LEU A 704 14.95 -52.84 -21.72
CA LEU A 704 14.45 -51.62 -22.38
C LEU A 704 12.93 -51.42 -22.22
N GLU A 705 12.15 -52.51 -22.13
CA GLU A 705 10.71 -52.42 -21.90
C GLU A 705 10.41 -52.00 -20.46
N GLY A 706 11.16 -52.55 -19.50
CA GLY A 706 11.13 -52.15 -18.09
C GLY A 706 11.48 -50.66 -17.89
N VAL A 707 12.50 -50.14 -18.56
CA VAL A 707 12.88 -48.71 -18.51
C VAL A 707 11.78 -47.83 -19.10
N ARG A 708 11.19 -48.20 -20.24
CA ARG A 708 10.05 -47.45 -20.83
C ARG A 708 8.85 -47.46 -19.88
N ALA A 709 8.54 -48.61 -19.29
CA ALA A 709 7.47 -48.78 -18.30
C ALA A 709 7.68 -47.89 -17.07
N LEU A 710 8.93 -47.82 -16.56
CA LEU A 710 9.32 -47.01 -15.41
C LEU A 710 9.21 -45.51 -15.72
N VAL A 711 9.78 -45.05 -16.84
CA VAL A 711 9.74 -43.64 -17.22
C VAL A 711 8.29 -43.20 -17.49
N SER A 712 7.49 -44.05 -18.15
CA SER A 712 6.07 -43.77 -18.40
C SER A 712 5.24 -43.62 -17.12
N GLN A 713 5.63 -44.29 -16.03
CA GLN A 713 4.99 -44.17 -14.71
C GLN A 713 5.31 -42.83 -14.02
N HIS A 714 6.41 -42.17 -14.40
CA HIS A 714 6.84 -40.90 -13.80
C HIS A 714 6.46 -39.68 -14.65
N LEU A 715 5.91 -39.88 -15.85
CA LEU A 715 5.52 -38.81 -16.76
C LEU A 715 4.01 -38.58 -16.73
N ILE A 716 3.62 -37.36 -16.36
CA ILE A 716 2.23 -36.91 -16.31
C ILE A 716 2.00 -35.93 -17.48
N PRO A 717 1.18 -36.27 -18.48
CA PRO A 717 0.76 -35.33 -19.51
C PRO A 717 -0.14 -34.25 -18.89
N THR A 718 0.23 -32.99 -19.06
CA THR A 718 -0.46 -31.82 -18.54
C THR A 718 -1.11 -31.06 -19.71
N PRO A 719 -2.44 -30.99 -19.79
CA PRO A 719 -3.10 -30.29 -20.89
C PRO A 719 -2.85 -28.78 -20.83
N ILE A 720 -2.87 -28.12 -21.99
CA ILE A 720 -2.90 -26.66 -22.10
C ILE A 720 -4.23 -26.20 -21.49
N ARG A 721 -4.19 -25.42 -20.41
CA ARG A 721 -5.41 -24.90 -19.75
C ARG A 721 -6.06 -23.82 -20.64
N SER A 722 -7.38 -23.84 -20.75
CA SER A 722 -8.17 -22.72 -21.30
C SER A 722 -8.33 -21.62 -20.24
N SER A 723 -8.15 -20.37 -20.64
CA SER A 723 -8.05 -19.14 -19.83
C SER A 723 -9.22 -18.75 -18.90
N ASP A 724 -10.23 -19.60 -18.73
CA ASP A 724 -11.53 -19.20 -18.15
C ASP A 724 -11.66 -19.40 -16.62
N SER A 725 -10.60 -19.80 -15.91
CA SER A 725 -10.64 -19.91 -14.44
C SER A 725 -9.93 -18.74 -13.77
N GLU A 726 -10.67 -17.66 -13.48
CA GLU A 726 -10.23 -16.50 -12.68
C GLU A 726 -9.74 -16.86 -11.26
N THR A 727 -9.89 -18.10 -10.81
CA THR A 727 -9.59 -18.56 -9.44
C THR A 727 -8.20 -19.13 -9.24
N ALA A 728 -7.36 -19.20 -10.28
CA ALA A 728 -6.00 -19.78 -10.21
C ALA A 728 -4.88 -18.72 -10.23
N LEU A 729 -5.12 -17.55 -9.65
CA LEU A 729 -4.05 -16.61 -9.33
C LEU A 729 -3.07 -17.32 -8.35
N ASN A 730 -1.79 -17.36 -8.72
CA ASN A 730 -0.64 -17.60 -7.82
C ASN A 730 -0.15 -19.04 -7.59
N ASN A 731 -0.52 -20.06 -8.39
CA ASN A 731 0.15 -21.35 -8.24
C ASN A 731 1.29 -21.53 -9.25
N ASN A 732 2.50 -21.16 -8.83
CA ASN A 732 3.75 -21.41 -9.55
C ASN A 732 4.10 -22.92 -9.64
N ARG A 733 3.34 -23.81 -8.98
CA ARG A 733 3.55 -25.27 -9.06
C ARG A 733 3.22 -25.83 -10.45
N PRO A 734 3.91 -26.91 -10.88
CA PRO A 734 3.63 -27.58 -12.15
C PRO A 734 2.27 -28.30 -12.16
N LEU A 735 1.78 -28.75 -11.00
CA LEU A 735 0.48 -29.41 -10.82
C LEU A 735 -0.28 -28.84 -9.62
N LEU A 736 -1.61 -28.96 -9.65
CA LEU A 736 -2.47 -28.57 -8.53
C LEU A 736 -2.45 -29.69 -7.47
N LEU A 737 -1.62 -29.53 -6.44
CA LEU A 737 -1.50 -30.53 -5.37
C LEU A 737 -2.63 -30.32 -4.34
N GLU A 738 -3.74 -31.04 -4.51
CA GLU A 738 -4.83 -31.13 -3.53
C GLU A 738 -4.82 -32.52 -2.85
N ASP A 739 -5.44 -32.61 -1.68
CA ASP A 739 -5.55 -33.91 -1.01
C ASP A 739 -6.42 -34.88 -1.83
N SER A 740 -5.91 -36.08 -2.05
CA SER A 740 -6.50 -37.10 -2.93
C SER A 740 -6.57 -36.73 -4.43
N ALA A 741 -5.79 -35.74 -4.88
CA ALA A 741 -5.67 -35.42 -6.30
C ALA A 741 -5.07 -36.61 -7.08
N THR A 742 -5.76 -37.05 -8.14
CA THR A 742 -5.29 -38.14 -9.00
C THR A 742 -4.86 -37.60 -10.35
N TYR A 743 -3.69 -38.02 -10.82
CA TYR A 743 -3.18 -37.69 -12.15
C TYR A 743 -2.90 -38.96 -12.94
N SER A 744 -3.34 -38.99 -14.19
CA SER A 744 -3.00 -40.09 -15.10
C SER A 744 -1.60 -39.89 -15.65
N THR A 745 -0.81 -40.97 -15.64
CA THR A 745 0.53 -40.97 -16.23
C THR A 745 0.47 -41.49 -17.66
N LEU A 746 1.59 -41.43 -18.38
CA LEU A 746 1.69 -42.02 -19.71
C LEU A 746 1.43 -43.55 -19.70
N ARG A 747 1.58 -44.21 -18.53
CA ARG A 747 1.28 -45.65 -18.36
C ARG A 747 -0.21 -45.95 -18.24
N SER A 748 -1.06 -44.99 -17.84
CA SER A 748 -2.50 -45.23 -17.54
C SER A 748 -3.30 -45.93 -18.66
N PRO A 749 -3.08 -45.66 -19.96
CA PRO A 749 -3.77 -46.40 -21.03
C PRO A 749 -3.39 -47.89 -21.10
N SER A 750 -2.18 -48.24 -20.68
CA SER A 750 -1.60 -49.58 -20.78
C SER A 750 -1.74 -50.43 -19.50
N SER A 751 -1.98 -49.80 -18.34
CA SER A 751 -2.03 -50.46 -17.04
C SER A 751 -3.08 -49.85 -16.13
N ALA A 752 -3.84 -50.70 -15.42
CA ALA A 752 -4.81 -50.27 -14.40
C ALA A 752 -4.15 -49.57 -13.19
N TYR A 753 -2.84 -49.70 -13.02
CA TYR A 753 -2.02 -49.06 -11.98
C TYR A 753 -1.15 -47.93 -12.56
N GLY A 754 -1.52 -47.36 -13.70
CA GLY A 754 -0.76 -46.23 -14.27
C GLY A 754 -1.04 -44.89 -13.57
N ASP A 755 -2.21 -44.71 -12.96
CA ASP A 755 -2.55 -43.45 -12.29
C ASP A 755 -1.75 -43.25 -10.99
N VAL A 756 -1.34 -42.02 -10.69
CA VAL A 756 -0.73 -41.63 -9.41
C VAL A 756 -1.70 -40.78 -8.60
N ILE A 757 -1.61 -40.90 -7.28
CA ILE A 757 -2.43 -40.13 -6.32
C ILE A 757 -1.53 -39.35 -5.37
N PHE A 758 -1.85 -38.08 -5.18
CA PHE A 758 -1.24 -37.22 -4.17
C PHE A 758 -2.12 -37.17 -2.93
N ARG A 759 -1.49 -37.20 -1.76
CA ARG A 759 -2.16 -37.01 -0.48
C ARG A 759 -1.38 -36.04 0.38
N ARG A 760 -2.12 -35.25 1.17
CA ARG A 760 -1.54 -34.37 2.18
C ARG A 760 -1.36 -35.16 3.46
N THR A 761 -0.18 -35.04 4.07
CA THR A 761 0.15 -35.64 5.37
C THR A 761 -0.21 -34.70 6.51
N ASP A 762 -0.21 -35.20 7.75
CA ASP A 762 -0.52 -34.40 8.95
C ASP A 762 0.47 -33.24 9.18
N THR A 763 1.67 -33.30 8.59
CA THR A 763 2.71 -32.27 8.65
C THR A 763 2.66 -31.27 7.50
N ASP A 764 1.58 -31.26 6.72
CA ASP A 764 1.38 -30.40 5.55
C ASP A 764 2.21 -30.76 4.30
N ASP A 765 2.98 -31.83 4.36
CA ASP A 765 3.75 -32.34 3.21
C ASP A 765 2.89 -33.19 2.27
N PHE A 766 3.26 -33.22 0.99
CA PHE A 766 2.60 -34.07 0.01
C PHE A 766 3.36 -35.39 -0.19
N ILE A 767 2.62 -36.49 -0.27
CA ILE A 767 3.12 -37.79 -0.71
C ILE A 767 2.44 -38.18 -2.01
N VAL A 768 3.18 -38.86 -2.89
CA VAL A 768 2.69 -39.40 -4.15
C VAL A 768 2.83 -40.92 -4.14
N GLY A 769 1.79 -41.63 -4.57
CA GLY A 769 1.82 -43.10 -4.67
C GLY A 769 1.04 -43.59 -5.88
N ILE A 770 1.22 -44.87 -6.21
CA ILE A 770 0.50 -45.49 -7.32
C ILE A 770 -0.94 -45.81 -6.88
N LYS A 771 -1.93 -45.31 -7.62
CA LYS A 771 -3.34 -45.46 -7.27
C LYS A 771 -3.76 -46.92 -7.32
N GLY A 772 -4.27 -47.42 -6.20
CA GLY A 772 -4.79 -48.79 -6.11
C GLY A 772 -3.73 -49.87 -5.85
N ALA A 773 -2.44 -49.52 -5.82
CA ALA A 773 -1.39 -50.41 -5.32
C ALA A 773 -1.58 -50.56 -3.79
N ARG A 774 -2.09 -51.72 -3.37
CA ARG A 774 -2.17 -52.15 -1.96
C ARG A 774 -1.73 -53.60 -1.94
N GLY A 775 -0.45 -53.88 -1.69
CA GLY A 775 0.00 -55.27 -1.79
C GLY A 775 1.44 -55.59 -1.43
N THR A 776 2.30 -54.62 -1.20
CA THR A 776 3.67 -54.83 -0.72
C THR A 776 3.89 -53.96 0.51
N ASP A 777 4.84 -54.34 1.39
CA ASP A 777 5.12 -53.67 2.67
C ASP A 777 4.95 -52.15 2.52
N GLY A 778 3.99 -51.56 3.25
CA GLY A 778 3.38 -50.25 2.97
C GLY A 778 4.33 -49.05 2.93
N ASP A 779 5.63 -49.30 3.13
CA ASP A 779 6.71 -48.36 2.94
C ASP A 779 7.10 -48.18 1.46
N ALA A 780 6.96 -49.18 0.58
CA ALA A 780 7.53 -49.14 -0.79
C ALA A 780 6.66 -48.46 -1.87
N ASP A 781 5.36 -48.27 -1.63
CA ASP A 781 4.38 -47.93 -2.68
C ASP A 781 4.13 -46.41 -2.86
N TRP A 782 4.84 -45.58 -2.08
CA TRP A 782 4.72 -44.12 -2.11
C TRP A 782 6.08 -43.41 -1.93
N ALA A 783 6.14 -42.15 -2.35
CA ALA A 783 7.29 -41.26 -2.21
C ALA A 783 6.84 -39.90 -1.65
N ARG A 784 7.66 -39.27 -0.80
CA ARG A 784 7.43 -37.89 -0.37
C ARG A 784 7.86 -36.93 -1.46
N VAL A 785 7.06 -35.88 -1.69
CA VAL A 785 7.45 -34.74 -2.53
C VAL A 785 8.44 -33.89 -1.74
N LEU A 786 9.62 -33.70 -2.31
CA LEU A 786 10.70 -32.91 -1.69
C LEU A 786 10.60 -31.46 -2.14
N SER A 787 10.64 -31.24 -3.45
CA SER A 787 10.65 -29.92 -4.05
C SER A 787 9.96 -29.94 -5.42
N TRP A 788 9.88 -28.79 -6.08
CA TRP A 788 9.28 -28.69 -7.40
C TRP A 788 9.82 -27.48 -8.17
N GLY A 789 9.63 -27.50 -9.49
CA GLY A 789 9.91 -26.38 -10.38
C GLY A 789 9.07 -26.47 -11.65
N ARG A 790 8.56 -25.34 -12.11
CA ARG A 790 7.71 -25.27 -13.31
C ARG A 790 8.54 -24.95 -14.55
N SER A 791 8.22 -25.57 -15.68
CA SER A 791 8.92 -25.32 -16.95
C SER A 791 8.25 -24.20 -17.75
N THR A 792 9.04 -23.41 -18.49
CA THR A 792 8.53 -22.40 -19.44
C THR A 792 8.36 -22.95 -20.85
N THR A 793 8.93 -24.12 -21.15
CA THR A 793 8.76 -24.84 -22.43
C THR A 793 7.47 -25.67 -22.47
N GLY A 794 7.05 -26.14 -23.66
CA GLY A 794 5.87 -27.02 -23.79
C GLY A 794 4.52 -26.32 -23.63
N GLY A 795 4.43 -25.01 -23.90
CA GLY A 795 3.22 -24.21 -23.70
C GLY A 795 3.10 -23.63 -22.28
N GLY A 796 4.16 -23.69 -21.46
CA GLY A 796 4.17 -23.17 -20.09
C GLY A 796 3.40 -24.04 -19.09
N THR A 797 3.06 -25.28 -19.47
CA THR A 797 2.39 -26.25 -18.61
C THR A 797 3.34 -27.40 -18.28
N GLY A 798 3.30 -27.86 -17.02
CA GLY A 798 4.17 -28.91 -16.52
C GLY A 798 5.47 -28.44 -15.85
N GLY A 799 6.40 -29.37 -15.60
CA GLY A 799 7.64 -29.11 -14.88
C GLY A 799 8.22 -30.36 -14.23
N VAL A 800 8.90 -30.18 -13.11
CA VAL A 800 9.53 -31.26 -12.33
C VAL A 800 8.98 -31.23 -10.91
N ILE A 801 8.62 -32.40 -10.39
CA ILE A 801 8.34 -32.61 -8.97
C ILE A 801 9.37 -33.59 -8.45
N GLU A 802 10.22 -33.13 -7.54
CA GLU A 802 11.25 -33.95 -6.95
C GLU A 802 10.63 -34.87 -5.89
N ILE A 803 10.99 -36.15 -5.92
CA ILE A 803 10.47 -37.15 -5.00
C ILE A 803 11.62 -37.90 -4.32
N HIS A 804 11.42 -38.28 -3.06
CA HIS A 804 12.45 -38.97 -2.29
C HIS A 804 12.74 -40.42 -2.78
N ARG A 805 11.82 -41.03 -3.53
CA ARG A 805 11.92 -42.45 -3.93
C ARG A 805 11.39 -42.70 -5.33
N LEU A 806 11.98 -43.68 -6.02
CA LEU A 806 11.52 -44.17 -7.33
C LEU A 806 10.17 -44.91 -7.23
N LEU A 807 9.18 -44.52 -8.04
CA LEU A 807 7.89 -45.22 -8.11
C LEU A 807 7.96 -46.38 -9.10
N VAL A 808 8.25 -47.58 -8.61
CA VAL A 808 8.32 -48.78 -9.44
C VAL A 808 6.91 -49.20 -9.91
N PRO A 809 6.68 -49.43 -11.21
CA PRO A 809 5.36 -49.84 -11.71
C PRO A 809 4.84 -51.09 -11.01
N TYR A 810 3.65 -50.97 -10.39
CA TYR A 810 3.04 -52.07 -9.66
C TYR A 810 2.43 -53.12 -10.61
N ASN A 811 2.84 -54.37 -10.46
CA ASN A 811 2.21 -55.52 -11.09
C ASN A 811 1.69 -56.45 -9.97
N PRO A 812 0.37 -56.68 -9.85
CA PRO A 812 -0.17 -57.55 -8.81
C PRO A 812 0.32 -58.98 -8.99
N SER A 813 0.44 -59.72 -7.90
CA SER A 813 0.70 -61.16 -8.00
C SER A 813 -0.43 -61.86 -8.75
N TRP A 814 -0.10 -62.94 -9.46
CA TRP A 814 -1.07 -63.75 -10.22
C TRP A 814 -2.34 -64.10 -9.42
N LEU A 815 -2.18 -64.33 -8.11
CA LEU A 815 -3.28 -64.68 -7.21
C LEU A 815 -4.27 -63.52 -6.99
N VAL A 816 -3.82 -62.27 -6.99
CA VAL A 816 -4.66 -61.08 -6.82
C VAL A 816 -5.34 -60.68 -8.13
N GLU A 817 -4.64 -60.85 -9.26
CA GLU A 817 -5.17 -60.50 -10.58
C GLU A 817 -6.23 -61.52 -11.08
N TYR A 818 -6.00 -62.81 -10.85
CA TYR A 818 -6.85 -63.88 -11.39
C TYR A 818 -7.63 -64.67 -10.33
N GLY A 819 -7.26 -64.58 -9.04
CA GLY A 819 -7.83 -65.41 -7.97
C GLY A 819 -9.29 -65.11 -7.64
N GLY A 820 -9.72 -63.84 -7.64
CA GLY A 820 -11.12 -63.47 -7.42
C GLY A 820 -12.08 -64.10 -8.45
N PRO A 821 -11.82 -63.94 -9.76
CA PRO A 821 -12.58 -64.61 -10.82
C PRO A 821 -12.61 -66.14 -10.70
N THR A 822 -11.51 -66.78 -10.31
CA THR A 822 -11.47 -68.25 -10.10
C THR A 822 -12.24 -68.66 -8.85
N PHE A 823 -12.15 -67.91 -7.75
CA PHE A 823 -12.88 -68.19 -6.50
C PHE A 823 -14.39 -67.98 -6.65
N VAL A 824 -14.82 -66.96 -7.40
CA VAL A 824 -16.23 -66.71 -7.69
C VAL A 824 -16.78 -67.70 -8.72
N GLY A 825 -15.97 -68.11 -9.72
CA GLY A 825 -16.35 -69.15 -10.67
C GLY A 825 -16.53 -70.51 -10.00
N VAL A 826 -15.53 -70.95 -9.21
CA VAL A 826 -15.56 -72.24 -8.50
C VAL A 826 -16.52 -72.20 -7.32
N GLY A 827 -16.50 -71.13 -6.53
CA GLY A 827 -17.40 -70.91 -5.40
C GLY A 827 -18.86 -70.77 -5.83
N GLY A 828 -19.13 -70.12 -6.96
CA GLY A 828 -20.46 -70.01 -7.56
C GLY A 828 -20.99 -71.37 -8.04
N ILE A 829 -20.15 -72.19 -8.68
CA ILE A 829 -20.51 -73.57 -9.05
C ILE A 829 -20.78 -74.40 -7.79
N ILE A 830 -19.95 -74.29 -6.75
CA ILE A 830 -20.14 -75.00 -5.47
C ILE A 830 -21.40 -74.52 -4.75
N LEU A 831 -21.72 -73.22 -4.74
CA LEU A 831 -22.95 -72.67 -4.15
C LEU A 831 -24.19 -73.08 -4.92
N ILE A 832 -24.14 -73.14 -6.25
CA ILE A 832 -25.22 -73.65 -7.10
C ILE A 832 -25.42 -75.15 -6.84
N CYS A 833 -24.33 -75.92 -6.76
CA CYS A 833 -24.39 -77.34 -6.40
C CYS A 833 -24.88 -77.56 -4.96
N LEU A 834 -24.47 -76.76 -3.98
CA LEU A 834 -24.92 -76.80 -2.59
C LEU A 834 -26.37 -76.31 -2.43
N PHE A 835 -26.81 -75.37 -3.26
CA PHE A 835 -28.20 -74.91 -3.33
C PHE A 835 -29.09 -76.01 -3.91
N PHE A 836 -28.71 -76.65 -5.02
CA PHE A 836 -29.46 -77.79 -5.56
C PHE A 836 -29.36 -79.05 -4.68
N PHE A 837 -28.23 -79.27 -4.00
CA PHE A 837 -28.09 -80.33 -3.00
C PHE A 837 -28.90 -80.03 -1.74
N GLY A 838 -28.94 -78.77 -1.30
CA GLY A 838 -29.75 -78.28 -0.17
C GLY A 838 -31.24 -78.36 -0.48
N VAL A 839 -31.67 -77.94 -1.67
CA VAL A 839 -33.04 -78.12 -2.17
C VAL A 839 -33.39 -79.61 -2.23
N ARG A 840 -32.49 -80.47 -2.72
CA ARG A 840 -32.68 -81.93 -2.77
C ARG A 840 -32.67 -82.60 -1.38
N ALA A 841 -31.91 -82.07 -0.42
CA ALA A 841 -31.81 -82.59 0.94
C ALA A 841 -32.98 -82.11 1.83
N PHE A 842 -33.44 -80.88 1.63
CA PHE A 842 -34.57 -80.28 2.35
C PHE A 842 -35.92 -80.80 1.83
N TRP A 843 -36.01 -81.22 0.55
CA TRP A 843 -37.20 -81.89 0.00
C TRP A 843 -37.28 -83.41 0.26
N ARG A 844 -36.23 -84.03 0.82
CA ARG A 844 -36.22 -85.47 1.12
C ARG A 844 -36.46 -85.81 2.59
N ARG A 845 -36.72 -84.84 3.45
CA ARG A 845 -36.86 -85.07 4.90
C ARG A 845 -38.17 -84.46 5.42
N ASP A 846 -39.23 -85.27 5.26
CA ASP A 846 -40.51 -85.33 5.99
C ASP A 846 -41.15 -84.05 6.56
N PHE A 847 -42.30 -83.66 5.99
CA PHE A 847 -43.65 -83.73 6.59
C PHE A 847 -44.67 -83.72 5.40
N THR A 848 -45.30 -84.82 5.02
CA THR A 848 -46.62 -85.33 5.48
C THR A 848 -47.69 -84.25 5.74
N HIS A 849 -48.70 -84.22 4.86
CA HIS A 849 -50.05 -83.67 4.99
C HIS A 849 -50.29 -82.54 6.01
N ALA A 850 -50.42 -81.31 5.50
CA ALA A 850 -51.41 -80.35 5.98
C ALA A 850 -52.48 -80.21 4.91
N THR A 851 -53.69 -80.61 5.27
CA THR A 851 -54.97 -80.49 4.59
C THR A 851 -55.17 -79.10 3.99
N TYR A 852 -55.27 -79.01 2.66
CA TYR A 852 -56.27 -78.12 2.08
C TYR A 852 -57.54 -78.97 1.98
N GLU A 853 -58.46 -78.80 2.93
CA GLU A 853 -59.82 -79.28 2.73
C GLU A 853 -60.40 -78.52 1.53
N PRO A 854 -60.90 -79.21 0.49
CA PRO A 854 -61.94 -78.63 -0.32
C PRO A 854 -63.18 -78.53 0.57
N VAL A 855 -63.84 -77.37 0.62
CA VAL A 855 -65.28 -77.37 0.96
C VAL A 855 -65.98 -78.02 -0.23
N GLU A 856 -65.97 -79.35 -0.27
CA GLU A 856 -66.91 -80.13 -1.06
C GLU A 856 -68.31 -79.79 -0.55
N THR A 857 -69.11 -79.17 -1.42
CA THR A 857 -70.55 -79.35 -1.36
C THR A 857 -70.83 -80.83 -1.58
N ARG A 858 -71.04 -81.53 -0.46
CA ARG A 858 -71.51 -82.91 -0.36
C ARG A 858 -72.73 -83.11 -1.27
N ILE A 859 -72.56 -83.78 -2.40
CA ILE A 859 -73.67 -84.41 -3.12
C ILE A 859 -73.76 -85.86 -2.63
N LEU A 860 -74.81 -86.17 -1.88
CA LEU A 860 -75.42 -87.50 -1.93
C LEU A 860 -76.72 -87.37 -2.73
N LYS A 861 -76.75 -87.90 -3.96
CA LYS A 861 -78.00 -88.25 -4.66
C LYS A 861 -78.44 -89.66 -4.20
N PRO A 862 -79.69 -90.08 -4.42
CA PRO A 862 -80.95 -89.50 -3.95
C PRO A 862 -81.74 -90.54 -3.12
N THR A 863 -82.56 -90.13 -2.15
CA THR A 863 -83.76 -90.90 -1.79
C THR A 863 -84.78 -90.04 -1.03
N LEU A 864 -85.93 -89.90 -1.67
CA LEU A 864 -87.29 -89.81 -1.12
C LEU A 864 -87.69 -88.64 -0.20
N LYS A 865 -88.62 -87.88 -0.79
CA LYS A 865 -89.89 -87.39 -0.22
C LYS A 865 -89.82 -86.26 0.80
N ALA A 866 -90.48 -85.19 0.37
CA ALA A 866 -91.65 -84.60 1.03
C ALA A 866 -91.51 -83.10 1.22
N ALA A 867 -92.41 -82.44 0.50
CA ALA A 867 -93.24 -81.37 1.01
C ALA A 867 -92.63 -79.97 1.08
N THR A 868 -92.96 -79.23 0.03
CA THR A 868 -93.88 -78.09 0.10
C THR A 868 -93.67 -77.05 1.21
N SER A 869 -93.69 -75.82 0.70
CA SER A 869 -94.46 -74.70 1.24
C SER A 869 -93.76 -73.77 2.22
N ALA A 870 -93.86 -72.50 1.82
CA ALA A 870 -94.51 -71.47 2.62
C ALA A 870 -93.65 -70.63 3.57
N ILE A 871 -93.54 -69.36 3.13
CA ILE A 871 -93.92 -68.16 3.88
C ILE A 871 -92.86 -67.57 4.83
N LYS A 872 -92.30 -66.46 4.32
CA LYS A 872 -92.09 -65.14 4.97
C LYS A 872 -92.05 -65.11 6.51
N SER A 873 -90.96 -64.63 7.08
CA SER A 873 -90.80 -63.23 7.56
C SER A 873 -89.48 -63.05 8.32
N ASP A 874 -88.88 -61.87 8.10
CA ASP A 874 -87.88 -61.12 8.88
C ASP A 874 -86.63 -61.82 9.45
N THR A 875 -85.49 -61.54 8.82
CA THR A 875 -84.16 -61.28 9.44
C THR A 875 -83.19 -60.76 8.36
N PRO A 876 -82.24 -59.86 8.70
CA PRO A 876 -81.38 -59.20 7.72
C PRO A 876 -80.35 -60.17 7.12
N VAL A 877 -80.03 -59.97 5.85
CA VAL A 877 -79.02 -60.74 5.11
C VAL A 877 -77.62 -60.38 5.62
N GLU A 878 -76.97 -61.32 6.30
CA GLU A 878 -75.54 -61.23 6.63
C GLU A 878 -74.70 -61.73 5.45
N GLU A 879 -74.03 -60.80 4.76
CA GLU A 879 -72.94 -61.07 3.83
C GLU A 879 -71.77 -61.72 4.58
N VAL A 880 -71.41 -62.96 4.21
CA VAL A 880 -70.19 -63.62 4.71
C VAL A 880 -68.96 -62.97 4.06
N LYS A 881 -68.38 -62.00 4.78
CA LYS A 881 -67.09 -61.38 4.47
C LYS A 881 -65.96 -62.39 4.69
N ALA A 882 -65.07 -62.52 3.71
CA ALA A 882 -63.73 -63.04 3.95
C ALA A 882 -63.07 -62.23 5.08
N SER A 883 -62.45 -62.90 6.05
CA SER A 883 -61.81 -62.25 7.20
C SER A 883 -60.83 -61.17 6.72
N ALA A 884 -61.03 -59.93 7.17
CA ALA A 884 -60.15 -58.81 6.84
C ALA A 884 -58.68 -59.12 7.18
N THR A 885 -58.46 -59.97 8.19
CA THR A 885 -57.16 -60.43 8.67
C THR A 885 -56.38 -61.20 7.59
N ASP A 886 -57.01 -62.12 6.84
CA ASP A 886 -56.33 -62.92 5.80
C ASP A 886 -55.97 -62.10 4.56
N SER A 887 -56.82 -61.12 4.23
CA SER A 887 -56.55 -60.14 3.17
C SER A 887 -55.40 -59.22 3.55
N ILE A 888 -55.33 -58.79 4.82
CA ILE A 888 -54.21 -58.00 5.35
C ILE A 888 -52.92 -58.82 5.37
N LYS A 889 -52.95 -60.09 5.83
CA LYS A 889 -51.79 -61.00 5.80
C LYS A 889 -51.26 -61.19 4.37
N SER A 890 -52.14 -61.41 3.39
CA SER A 890 -51.73 -61.54 1.99
C SER A 890 -51.18 -60.24 1.39
N PHE A 891 -51.73 -59.08 1.76
CA PHE A 891 -51.21 -57.78 1.35
C PHE A 891 -49.82 -57.51 1.93
N ILE A 892 -49.62 -57.76 3.22
CA ILE A 892 -48.32 -57.60 3.90
C ILE A 892 -47.29 -58.57 3.33
N ALA A 893 -47.66 -59.84 3.11
CA ALA A 893 -46.78 -60.84 2.52
C ALA A 893 -46.37 -60.47 1.09
N GLY A 894 -47.32 -59.96 0.28
CA GLY A 894 -47.04 -59.39 -1.03
C GLY A 894 -46.08 -58.20 -0.98
N GLY A 895 -46.21 -57.34 0.04
CA GLY A 895 -45.29 -56.23 0.29
C GLY A 895 -43.86 -56.68 0.59
N PHE A 896 -43.68 -57.68 1.48
CA PHE A 896 -42.37 -58.27 1.76
C PHE A 896 -41.76 -58.96 0.54
N GLY A 897 -42.59 -59.65 -0.27
CA GLY A 897 -42.17 -60.17 -1.56
C GLY A 897 -41.65 -59.07 -2.49
N GLY A 898 -42.36 -57.95 -2.59
CA GLY A 898 -41.94 -56.79 -3.37
C GLY A 898 -40.60 -56.19 -2.90
N VAL A 899 -40.39 -56.09 -1.59
CA VAL A 899 -39.12 -55.63 -1.01
C VAL A 899 -37.98 -56.57 -1.34
N ALA A 900 -38.17 -57.89 -1.19
CA ALA A 900 -37.16 -58.90 -1.53
C ALA A 900 -36.79 -58.85 -3.03
N ALA A 901 -37.78 -58.66 -3.89
CA ALA A 901 -37.60 -58.50 -5.33
C ALA A 901 -36.69 -57.30 -5.67
N VAL A 902 -36.92 -56.16 -5.00
CA VAL A 902 -36.11 -54.95 -5.19
C VAL A 902 -34.69 -55.17 -4.66
N LEU A 903 -34.51 -55.73 -3.46
CA LEU A 903 -33.18 -55.99 -2.89
C LEU A 903 -32.30 -56.88 -3.77
N VAL A 904 -32.86 -57.93 -4.37
CA VAL A 904 -32.11 -58.83 -5.25
C VAL A 904 -31.98 -58.27 -6.66
N GLY A 905 -33.01 -57.59 -7.17
CA GLY A 905 -33.05 -57.10 -8.54
C GLY A 905 -32.32 -55.77 -8.78
N HIS A 906 -32.10 -54.95 -7.74
CA HIS A 906 -31.62 -53.58 -7.90
C HIS A 906 -30.21 -53.45 -8.50
N PRO A 907 -29.21 -54.28 -8.14
CA PRO A 907 -27.89 -54.22 -8.78
C PRO A 907 -27.93 -54.41 -10.31
N PHE A 908 -28.81 -55.30 -10.78
CA PHE A 908 -29.05 -55.51 -12.21
C PHE A 908 -29.74 -54.30 -12.87
N ASP A 909 -30.68 -53.68 -12.16
CA ASP A 909 -31.37 -52.48 -12.64
C ASP A 909 -30.43 -51.28 -12.75
N LEU A 910 -29.55 -51.07 -11.78
CA LEU A 910 -28.54 -50.02 -11.83
C LEU A 910 -27.59 -50.24 -13.01
N THR A 911 -27.11 -51.47 -13.17
CA THR A 911 -26.23 -51.86 -14.28
C THR A 911 -26.90 -51.60 -15.63
N LYS A 912 -28.17 -51.98 -15.76
CA LYS A 912 -28.99 -51.70 -16.95
C LYS A 912 -29.11 -50.20 -17.20
N THR A 913 -29.57 -49.42 -16.24
CA THR A 913 -29.84 -47.97 -16.41
C THR A 913 -28.56 -47.20 -16.77
N ARG A 914 -27.43 -47.49 -16.12
CA ARG A 914 -26.14 -46.86 -16.45
C ARG A 914 -25.69 -47.23 -17.87
N LEU A 915 -25.86 -48.48 -18.28
CA LEU A 915 -25.53 -48.91 -19.64
C LEU A 915 -26.42 -48.26 -20.72
N GLN A 916 -27.70 -47.99 -20.41
CA GLN A 916 -28.64 -47.35 -21.33
C GLN A 916 -28.39 -45.85 -21.51
N THR A 917 -27.93 -45.18 -20.47
CA THR A 917 -27.76 -43.71 -20.40
C THR A 917 -26.31 -43.26 -20.63
N ALA A 918 -25.36 -44.19 -20.68
CA ALA A 918 -23.95 -43.91 -20.92
C ALA A 918 -23.70 -43.28 -22.30
N PRO A 919 -22.79 -42.28 -22.37
CA PRO A 919 -22.14 -41.88 -23.61
C PRO A 919 -21.41 -43.06 -24.27
N ALA A 920 -21.24 -42.99 -25.59
CA ALA A 920 -20.46 -43.98 -26.32
C ALA A 920 -19.03 -44.09 -25.76
N GLY A 921 -18.52 -45.31 -25.60
CA GLY A 921 -17.18 -45.58 -25.09
C GLY A 921 -17.02 -45.60 -23.57
N LEU A 922 -17.99 -45.12 -22.78
CA LEU A 922 -17.84 -45.07 -21.31
C LEU A 922 -17.80 -46.48 -20.66
N TYR A 923 -18.60 -47.41 -21.18
CA TYR A 923 -18.63 -48.80 -20.71
C TYR A 923 -18.52 -49.77 -21.89
N THR A 924 -17.68 -50.79 -21.74
CA THR A 924 -17.54 -51.87 -22.74
C THR A 924 -18.66 -52.92 -22.61
N GLY A 925 -19.32 -53.01 -21.44
CA GLY A 925 -20.43 -53.92 -21.20
C GLY A 925 -20.94 -53.88 -19.76
N ALA A 926 -21.86 -54.79 -19.43
CA ALA A 926 -22.49 -54.84 -18.10
C ALA A 926 -21.49 -55.11 -16.95
N ILE A 927 -20.50 -55.99 -17.19
CA ILE A 927 -19.46 -56.30 -16.19
C ILE A 927 -18.57 -55.08 -15.94
N ASP A 928 -18.29 -54.28 -16.97
CA ASP A 928 -17.49 -53.06 -16.86
C ASP A 928 -18.23 -51.99 -16.03
N VAL A 929 -19.56 -51.88 -16.20
CA VAL A 929 -20.40 -51.03 -15.33
C VAL A 929 -20.29 -51.46 -13.88
N VAL A 930 -20.40 -52.76 -13.58
CA VAL A 930 -20.30 -53.28 -12.21
C VAL A 930 -18.90 -53.01 -11.63
N LYS A 931 -17.84 -53.34 -12.38
CA LYS A 931 -16.44 -53.10 -11.95
C LYS A 931 -16.19 -51.63 -11.63
N LYS A 932 -16.54 -50.72 -12.55
CA LYS A 932 -16.35 -49.28 -12.35
C LYS A 932 -17.21 -48.73 -11.21
N THR A 933 -18.45 -49.21 -11.07
CA THR A 933 -19.33 -48.80 -9.96
C THR A 933 -18.80 -49.25 -8.60
N VAL A 934 -18.33 -50.50 -8.50
CA VAL A 934 -17.76 -51.05 -7.24
C VAL A 934 -16.42 -50.38 -6.92
N ALA A 935 -15.60 -50.08 -7.93
CA ALA A 935 -14.35 -49.36 -7.75
C ALA A 935 -14.55 -47.91 -7.28
N GLN A 936 -15.60 -47.23 -7.77
CA GLN A 936 -15.87 -45.83 -7.47
C GLN A 936 -16.66 -45.63 -6.16
N ASP A 937 -17.75 -46.37 -5.98
CA ASP A 937 -18.74 -46.14 -4.91
C ASP A 937 -18.81 -47.33 -3.91
N GLY A 938 -17.92 -48.32 -4.02
CA GLY A 938 -17.96 -49.56 -3.25
C GLY A 938 -19.14 -50.48 -3.60
N LEU A 939 -19.32 -51.58 -2.87
CA LEU A 939 -20.44 -52.51 -3.07
C LEU A 939 -21.81 -51.84 -2.81
N THR A 940 -21.87 -50.88 -1.91
CA THR A 940 -23.07 -50.06 -1.63
C THR A 940 -23.48 -49.19 -2.83
N GLY A 941 -22.55 -48.85 -3.73
CA GLY A 941 -22.82 -48.13 -4.96
C GLY A 941 -23.79 -48.85 -5.89
N LEU A 942 -23.81 -50.18 -5.89
CA LEU A 942 -24.76 -50.99 -6.67
C LEU A 942 -26.22 -50.83 -6.20
N TYR A 943 -26.43 -50.27 -5.01
CA TYR A 943 -27.74 -50.02 -4.40
C TYR A 943 -28.20 -48.56 -4.53
N ARG A 944 -27.49 -47.73 -5.29
CA ARG A 944 -27.83 -46.32 -5.51
C ARG A 944 -29.20 -46.17 -6.17
N GLY A 945 -30.04 -45.30 -5.60
CA GLY A 945 -31.41 -45.08 -6.11
C GLY A 945 -32.40 -46.22 -5.81
N MET A 946 -32.14 -47.10 -4.84
CA MET A 946 -33.05 -48.19 -4.44
C MET A 946 -34.28 -47.70 -3.65
N LEU A 947 -34.19 -46.56 -2.96
CA LEU A 947 -35.27 -46.08 -2.10
C LEU A 947 -36.58 -45.77 -2.85
N PRO A 948 -36.60 -45.09 -4.02
CA PRO A 948 -37.83 -44.88 -4.77
C PRO A 948 -38.62 -46.16 -5.11
N PRO A 949 -38.01 -47.22 -5.69
CA PRO A 949 -38.76 -48.44 -5.97
C PRO A 949 -39.21 -49.18 -4.70
N LEU A 950 -38.47 -49.11 -3.57
CA LEU A 950 -38.94 -49.70 -2.31
C LEU A 950 -40.22 -49.03 -1.78
N LEU A 951 -40.32 -47.71 -1.89
CA LEU A 951 -41.52 -46.95 -1.48
C LEU A 951 -42.68 -47.13 -2.48
N GLY A 952 -42.37 -47.32 -3.77
CA GLY A 952 -43.36 -47.40 -4.83
C GLY A 952 -43.91 -48.80 -5.10
N VAL A 953 -43.20 -49.89 -4.74
CA VAL A 953 -43.52 -51.25 -5.20
C VAL A 953 -44.94 -51.70 -4.82
N THR A 954 -45.32 -51.55 -3.55
CA THR A 954 -46.64 -51.95 -3.04
C THR A 954 -47.80 -51.17 -3.68
N PRO A 955 -47.80 -49.81 -3.70
CA PRO A 955 -48.88 -49.07 -4.34
C PRO A 955 -48.93 -49.28 -5.86
N ILE A 956 -47.79 -49.45 -6.54
CA ILE A 956 -47.73 -49.74 -7.98
C ILE A 956 -48.44 -51.06 -8.29
N PHE A 957 -48.12 -52.14 -7.56
CA PHE A 957 -48.77 -53.44 -7.78
C PHE A 957 -50.26 -53.41 -7.41
N ALA A 958 -50.63 -52.76 -6.31
CA ALA A 958 -52.02 -52.64 -5.89
C ALA A 958 -52.89 -51.94 -6.96
N ILE A 959 -52.41 -50.81 -7.50
CA ILE A 959 -53.11 -50.08 -8.56
C ILE A 959 -53.13 -50.90 -9.86
N SER A 960 -52.03 -51.59 -10.20
CA SER A 960 -51.95 -52.41 -11.41
C SER A 960 -52.97 -53.56 -11.39
N PHE A 961 -53.07 -54.32 -10.31
CA PHE A 961 -54.06 -55.41 -10.21
C PHE A 961 -55.50 -54.89 -10.18
N TRP A 962 -55.77 -53.81 -9.42
CA TRP A 962 -57.09 -53.18 -9.42
C TRP A 962 -57.48 -52.70 -10.83
N ALA A 963 -56.58 -52.00 -11.52
CA ALA A 963 -56.81 -51.48 -12.85
C ALA A 963 -56.97 -52.59 -13.88
N TYR A 964 -56.25 -53.70 -13.72
CA TYR A 964 -56.40 -54.89 -14.53
C TYR A 964 -57.80 -55.51 -14.37
N ASP A 965 -58.26 -55.67 -13.13
CA ASP A 965 -59.61 -56.19 -12.85
C ASP A 965 -60.72 -55.26 -13.35
N ALA A 966 -60.56 -53.95 -13.17
CA ALA A 966 -61.46 -52.94 -13.72
C ALA A 966 -61.49 -52.98 -15.25
N SER A 967 -60.33 -53.15 -15.90
CA SER A 967 -60.20 -53.25 -17.36
C SER A 967 -60.87 -54.50 -17.91
N LYS A 968 -60.75 -55.65 -17.22
CA LYS A 968 -61.46 -56.88 -17.58
C LYS A 968 -62.98 -56.69 -17.53
N LYS A 969 -63.50 -56.05 -16.47
CA LYS A 969 -64.93 -55.72 -16.33
C LYS A 969 -65.41 -54.76 -17.42
N LEU A 970 -64.59 -53.76 -17.76
CA LEU A 970 -64.89 -52.81 -18.82
C LEU A 970 -65.00 -53.51 -20.19
N ILE A 971 -64.03 -54.36 -20.56
CA ILE A 971 -64.05 -55.12 -21.82
C ILE A 971 -65.28 -56.04 -21.89
N LEU A 972 -65.61 -56.71 -20.78
CA LEU A 972 -66.82 -57.55 -20.68
C LEU A 972 -68.09 -56.72 -20.91
N SER A 973 -68.20 -55.53 -20.30
CA SER A 973 -69.35 -54.63 -20.48
C SER A 973 -69.44 -54.02 -21.89
N SER A 974 -68.31 -53.84 -22.58
CA SER A 974 -68.26 -53.26 -23.93
C SER A 974 -68.45 -54.28 -25.06
N THR A 975 -68.63 -55.58 -24.74
CA THR A 975 -68.81 -56.66 -25.73
C THR A 975 -70.16 -57.39 -25.53
N PRO A 976 -71.29 -56.77 -25.89
CA PRO A 976 -72.63 -57.23 -25.49
C PRO A 976 -73.12 -58.55 -26.13
N ASN A 977 -72.46 -59.09 -27.16
CA ASN A 977 -72.86 -60.32 -27.87
C ASN A 977 -71.81 -61.45 -27.78
N ARG A 978 -71.25 -61.73 -26.59
CA ARG A 978 -70.21 -62.76 -26.42
C ARG A 978 -70.80 -64.18 -26.26
N LYS A 979 -70.14 -65.18 -26.86
CA LYS A 979 -70.52 -66.61 -26.81
C LYS A 979 -69.96 -67.40 -25.60
N SER A 980 -69.10 -66.80 -24.78
CA SER A 980 -68.43 -67.44 -23.62
C SER A 980 -68.18 -66.39 -22.54
N ASP A 981 -68.30 -66.75 -21.26
CA ASP A 981 -68.04 -65.83 -20.14
C ASP A 981 -66.53 -65.61 -19.87
N ALA A 982 -65.65 -66.37 -20.53
CA ALA A 982 -64.20 -66.23 -20.41
C ALA A 982 -63.64 -65.16 -21.37
N LEU A 983 -62.60 -64.45 -20.92
CA LEU A 983 -61.85 -63.50 -21.75
C LEU A 983 -60.85 -64.23 -22.65
N SER A 984 -60.75 -63.81 -23.90
CA SER A 984 -59.72 -64.31 -24.83
C SER A 984 -58.33 -63.73 -24.50
N ILE A 985 -57.27 -64.39 -24.99
CA ILE A 985 -55.88 -63.95 -24.74
C ILE A 985 -55.62 -62.51 -25.25
N PRO A 986 -56.10 -62.08 -26.44
CA PRO A 986 -55.97 -60.69 -26.86
C PRO A 986 -56.72 -59.69 -25.97
N GLU A 987 -57.87 -60.07 -25.43
CA GLU A 987 -58.64 -59.24 -24.51
C GLU A 987 -57.97 -59.14 -23.12
N LEU A 988 -57.33 -60.21 -22.66
CA LEU A 988 -56.50 -60.21 -21.45
C LEU A 988 -55.23 -59.38 -21.64
N ALA A 989 -54.62 -59.41 -22.83
CA ALA A 989 -53.52 -58.55 -23.20
C ALA A 989 -53.95 -57.07 -23.24
N ALA A 990 -55.12 -56.78 -23.80
CA ALA A 990 -55.71 -55.44 -23.83
C ALA A 990 -56.03 -54.92 -22.41
N ALA A 991 -56.57 -55.78 -21.53
CA ALA A 991 -56.75 -55.46 -20.12
C ALA A 991 -55.41 -55.16 -19.43
N GLY A 992 -54.37 -55.94 -19.76
CA GLY A 992 -52.99 -55.71 -19.33
C GLY A 992 -52.47 -54.34 -19.75
N PHE A 993 -52.66 -53.96 -21.01
CA PHE A 993 -52.29 -52.64 -21.52
C PHE A 993 -53.03 -51.51 -20.80
N MET A 994 -54.35 -51.62 -20.66
CA MET A 994 -55.18 -50.59 -20.00
C MET A 994 -54.82 -50.41 -18.51
N SER A 995 -54.39 -51.49 -17.85
CA SER A 995 -53.94 -51.42 -16.45
C SER A 995 -52.71 -50.52 -16.23
N ALA A 996 -51.87 -50.35 -17.25
CA ALA A 996 -50.65 -49.54 -17.15
C ALA A 996 -50.93 -48.03 -17.05
N ILE A 997 -52.07 -47.55 -17.57
CA ILE A 997 -52.42 -46.13 -17.62
C ILE A 997 -52.55 -45.52 -16.20
N PRO A 998 -53.45 -46.00 -15.32
CA PRO A 998 -53.54 -45.49 -13.95
C PRO A 998 -52.29 -45.81 -13.12
N THR A 999 -51.63 -46.95 -13.38
CA THR A 999 -50.38 -47.34 -12.72
C THR A 999 -49.24 -46.36 -13.00
N THR A 1000 -49.24 -45.71 -14.16
CA THR A 1000 -48.23 -44.72 -14.54
C THR A 1000 -48.26 -43.47 -13.66
N LEU A 1001 -49.40 -43.13 -13.03
CA LEU A 1001 -49.49 -41.97 -12.14
C LEU A 1001 -48.53 -42.07 -10.94
N VAL A 1002 -48.29 -43.30 -10.47
CA VAL A 1002 -47.33 -43.59 -9.39
C VAL A 1002 -45.97 -43.98 -9.96
N THR A 1003 -45.95 -44.76 -11.05
CA THR A 1003 -44.71 -45.30 -11.61
C THR A 1003 -43.83 -44.23 -12.25
N ALA A 1004 -44.39 -43.24 -12.95
CA ALA A 1004 -43.62 -42.19 -13.62
C ALA A 1004 -42.74 -41.35 -12.66
N PRO A 1005 -43.25 -40.79 -11.55
CA PRO A 1005 -42.41 -40.06 -10.61
C PRO A 1005 -41.38 -40.95 -9.89
N VAL A 1006 -41.77 -42.18 -9.53
CA VAL A 1006 -40.88 -43.16 -8.88
C VAL A 1006 -39.71 -43.55 -9.80
N GLU A 1007 -39.99 -43.89 -11.06
CA GLU A 1007 -38.98 -44.23 -12.07
C GLU A 1007 -38.07 -43.04 -12.37
N ARG A 1008 -38.62 -41.82 -12.48
CA ARG A 1008 -37.80 -40.63 -12.75
C ARG A 1008 -36.81 -40.37 -11.62
N ALA A 1009 -37.24 -40.43 -10.37
CA ALA A 1009 -36.36 -40.26 -9.22
C ALA A 1009 -35.28 -41.37 -9.16
N LYS A 1010 -35.67 -42.62 -9.46
CA LYS A 1010 -34.75 -43.77 -9.54
C LYS A 1010 -33.65 -43.54 -10.59
N VAL A 1011 -34.03 -43.19 -11.83
CA VAL A 1011 -33.09 -43.04 -12.96
C VAL A 1011 -32.08 -41.92 -12.67
N LEU A 1012 -32.51 -40.76 -12.18
CA LEU A 1012 -31.61 -39.65 -11.87
C LEU A 1012 -30.59 -40.00 -10.78
N LEU A 1013 -31.03 -40.71 -9.73
CA LEU A 1013 -30.13 -41.18 -8.67
C LEU A 1013 -29.14 -42.25 -9.17
N GLN A 1014 -29.55 -43.11 -10.10
CA GLN A 1014 -28.70 -44.17 -10.66
C GLN A 1014 -27.64 -43.63 -11.63
N VAL A 1015 -27.95 -42.58 -12.38
CA VAL A 1015 -27.05 -41.95 -13.37
C VAL A 1015 -26.10 -40.94 -12.73
N GLN A 1016 -26.44 -40.38 -11.56
CA GLN A 1016 -25.52 -39.51 -10.83
C GLN A 1016 -24.21 -40.23 -10.48
N GLY A 1017 -23.08 -39.55 -10.66
CA GLY A 1017 -21.73 -40.11 -10.48
C GLY A 1017 -21.20 -40.85 -11.71
N GLN A 1018 -22.04 -41.08 -12.73
CA GLN A 1018 -21.64 -41.74 -13.96
C GLN A 1018 -20.70 -40.85 -14.78
N GLY A 1019 -19.58 -41.41 -15.24
CA GLY A 1019 -18.60 -40.71 -16.08
C GLY A 1019 -17.85 -39.58 -15.36
N GLY A 1020 -17.71 -39.64 -14.03
CA GLY A 1020 -17.03 -38.60 -13.24
C GLY A 1020 -17.89 -37.36 -12.98
N SER A 1021 -19.17 -37.38 -13.33
CA SER A 1021 -20.09 -36.26 -13.06
C SER A 1021 -20.33 -36.05 -11.56
N GLU A 1022 -20.33 -34.80 -11.13
CA GLU A 1022 -20.53 -34.43 -9.72
C GLU A 1022 -21.86 -34.93 -9.13
N GLN A 1023 -21.88 -35.14 -7.81
CA GLN A 1023 -23.07 -35.54 -7.08
C GLN A 1023 -24.08 -34.39 -6.95
N LYS A 1024 -25.08 -34.35 -7.84
CA LYS A 1024 -26.11 -33.29 -7.85
C LYS A 1024 -27.20 -33.42 -6.77
N TYR A 1025 -27.55 -34.64 -6.36
CA TYR A 1025 -28.67 -34.90 -5.46
C TYR A 1025 -28.24 -35.72 -4.24
N LYS A 1026 -28.76 -35.36 -3.05
CA LYS A 1026 -28.48 -36.06 -1.78
C LYS A 1026 -29.42 -37.24 -1.50
N GLY A 1027 -30.56 -37.31 -2.18
CA GLY A 1027 -31.54 -38.38 -1.99
C GLY A 1027 -32.86 -38.12 -2.70
N VAL A 1028 -33.87 -38.97 -2.47
CA VAL A 1028 -35.15 -38.96 -3.20
C VAL A 1028 -35.92 -37.65 -3.02
N LEU A 1029 -36.04 -37.16 -1.78
CA LEU A 1029 -36.74 -35.91 -1.49
C LEU A 1029 -36.05 -34.70 -2.14
N ASP A 1030 -34.72 -34.73 -2.19
CA ASP A 1030 -33.91 -33.68 -2.80
C ASP A 1030 -34.09 -33.64 -4.32
N VAL A 1031 -34.09 -34.81 -4.97
CA VAL A 1031 -34.43 -34.94 -6.41
C VAL A 1031 -35.82 -34.37 -6.68
N MET A 1032 -36.84 -34.75 -5.90
CA MET A 1032 -38.22 -34.28 -6.13
C MET A 1032 -38.34 -32.77 -5.95
N LYS A 1033 -37.66 -32.21 -4.94
CA LYS A 1033 -37.61 -30.75 -4.68
C LYS A 1033 -36.91 -30.01 -5.82
N HIS A 1034 -35.78 -30.53 -6.31
CA HIS A 1034 -35.05 -29.96 -7.45
C HIS A 1034 -35.89 -29.99 -8.73
N LEU A 1035 -36.52 -31.13 -9.04
CA LEU A 1035 -37.39 -31.26 -10.20
C LEU A 1035 -38.58 -30.30 -10.16
N TYR A 1036 -39.19 -30.12 -8.99
CA TYR A 1036 -40.28 -29.16 -8.81
C TYR A 1036 -39.81 -27.72 -9.02
N ARG A 1037 -38.60 -27.36 -8.56
CA ARG A 1037 -38.00 -26.04 -8.78
C ARG A 1037 -37.63 -25.78 -10.24
N GLU A 1038 -37.16 -26.80 -10.96
CA GLU A 1038 -36.75 -26.66 -12.36
C GLU A 1038 -37.92 -26.45 -13.34
N GLY A 1039 -39.08 -27.07 -13.10
CA GLY A 1039 -40.19 -27.01 -14.05
C GLY A 1039 -41.53 -27.49 -13.51
N GLY A 1040 -41.74 -27.42 -12.20
CA GLY A 1040 -42.97 -27.80 -11.51
C GLY A 1040 -43.36 -29.26 -11.70
N ILE A 1041 -44.67 -29.52 -11.62
CA ILE A 1041 -45.23 -30.89 -11.75
C ILE A 1041 -44.95 -31.51 -13.11
N ARG A 1042 -44.85 -30.70 -14.18
CA ARG A 1042 -44.52 -31.17 -15.53
C ARG A 1042 -43.11 -31.73 -15.59
N SER A 1043 -42.16 -31.16 -14.84
CA SER A 1043 -40.82 -31.72 -14.72
C SER A 1043 -40.90 -33.07 -14.01
N ILE A 1044 -41.58 -33.20 -12.86
CA ILE A 1044 -41.72 -34.48 -12.15
C ILE A 1044 -42.27 -35.61 -13.05
N PHE A 1045 -43.25 -35.30 -13.91
CA PHE A 1045 -43.86 -36.27 -14.82
C PHE A 1045 -43.24 -36.33 -16.23
N ARG A 1046 -42.12 -35.62 -16.51
CA ARG A 1046 -41.49 -35.70 -17.85
C ARG A 1046 -40.96 -37.13 -18.07
N GLY A 1047 -41.37 -37.72 -19.18
CA GLY A 1047 -41.18 -39.14 -19.49
C GLY A 1047 -42.38 -40.04 -19.15
N ALA A 1048 -43.49 -39.52 -18.63
CA ALA A 1048 -44.69 -40.32 -18.35
C ALA A 1048 -45.24 -41.02 -19.62
N GLY A 1049 -45.30 -40.33 -20.76
CA GLY A 1049 -45.70 -40.96 -22.03
C GLY A 1049 -44.77 -42.09 -22.47
N ALA A 1050 -43.45 -41.93 -22.26
CA ALA A 1050 -42.47 -43.00 -22.50
C ALA A 1050 -42.63 -44.18 -21.53
N THR A 1051 -43.11 -43.90 -20.31
CA THR A 1051 -43.40 -44.91 -19.29
C THR A 1051 -44.62 -45.74 -19.69
N VAL A 1052 -45.71 -45.11 -20.17
CA VAL A 1052 -46.87 -45.83 -20.75
C VAL A 1052 -46.45 -46.68 -21.95
N LEU A 1053 -45.60 -46.15 -22.83
CA LEU A 1053 -45.16 -46.87 -24.03
C LEU A 1053 -44.26 -48.08 -23.72
N ARG A 1054 -43.63 -48.09 -22.54
CA ARG A 1054 -42.94 -49.26 -21.98
C ARG A 1054 -43.92 -50.21 -21.29
N ASP A 1055 -44.70 -49.69 -20.36
CA ASP A 1055 -45.50 -50.47 -19.41
C ASP A 1055 -46.77 -51.05 -20.04
N GLY A 1056 -47.40 -50.36 -20.98
CA GLY A 1056 -48.58 -50.85 -21.68
C GLY A 1056 -48.28 -52.11 -22.49
N PRO A 1057 -47.40 -52.04 -23.52
CA PRO A 1057 -47.01 -53.22 -24.31
C PRO A 1057 -46.34 -54.30 -23.46
N GLY A 1058 -45.52 -53.91 -22.48
CA GLY A 1058 -44.89 -54.85 -21.55
C GLY A 1058 -45.92 -55.62 -20.72
N SER A 1059 -46.92 -54.95 -20.16
CA SER A 1059 -47.99 -55.58 -19.37
C SER A 1059 -48.88 -56.45 -20.24
N ALA A 1060 -49.19 -56.01 -21.48
CA ALA A 1060 -49.92 -56.84 -22.44
C ALA A 1060 -49.19 -58.16 -22.74
N ALA A 1061 -47.87 -58.09 -22.99
CA ALA A 1061 -47.03 -59.26 -23.20
C ALA A 1061 -46.92 -60.13 -21.94
N TYR A 1062 -46.80 -59.51 -20.76
CA TYR A 1062 -46.76 -60.21 -19.47
C TYR A 1062 -48.02 -61.04 -19.24
N PHE A 1063 -49.20 -60.43 -19.29
CA PHE A 1063 -50.47 -61.14 -19.03
C PHE A 1063 -50.79 -62.15 -20.14
N ALA A 1064 -50.49 -61.85 -21.41
CA ALA A 1064 -50.67 -62.82 -22.49
C ALA A 1064 -49.78 -64.05 -22.32
N ALA A 1065 -48.49 -63.85 -22.05
CA ALA A 1065 -47.54 -64.95 -21.87
C ALA A 1065 -47.83 -65.74 -20.59
N TYR A 1066 -48.25 -65.07 -19.51
CA TYR A 1066 -48.69 -65.71 -18.28
C TYR A 1066 -49.86 -66.65 -18.55
N GLU A 1067 -50.91 -66.19 -19.23
CA GLU A 1067 -52.10 -66.99 -19.53
C GLU A 1067 -51.86 -68.10 -20.55
N VAL A 1068 -51.05 -67.84 -21.59
CA VAL A 1068 -50.62 -68.89 -22.56
C VAL A 1068 -49.84 -69.98 -21.84
N THR A 1069 -48.86 -69.62 -21.01
CA THR A 1069 -48.02 -70.59 -20.30
C THR A 1069 -48.84 -71.33 -19.26
N LYS A 1070 -49.72 -70.63 -18.53
CA LYS A 1070 -50.64 -71.25 -17.56
C LYS A 1070 -51.58 -72.26 -18.24
N LYS A 1071 -52.16 -71.89 -19.39
CA LYS A 1071 -53.01 -72.79 -20.19
C LYS A 1071 -52.23 -73.99 -20.74
N ALA A 1072 -50.99 -73.79 -21.18
CA ALA A 1072 -50.12 -74.86 -21.70
C ALA A 1072 -49.66 -75.84 -20.61
N LEU A 1073 -49.47 -75.35 -19.37
CA LEU A 1073 -49.06 -76.16 -18.22
C LEU A 1073 -50.23 -76.81 -17.47
N THR A 1074 -51.49 -76.51 -17.84
CA THR A 1074 -52.68 -77.13 -17.24
C THR A 1074 -52.94 -78.48 -17.92
N PRO A 1075 -52.92 -79.62 -17.18
CA PRO A 1075 -53.23 -80.93 -17.75
C PRO A 1075 -54.67 -81.00 -18.28
N ALA A 1076 -54.91 -81.80 -19.32
CA ALA A 1076 -56.23 -81.93 -19.95
C ALA A 1076 -57.28 -82.48 -18.96
N GLY A 1077 -58.32 -81.69 -18.66
CA GLY A 1077 -59.42 -82.05 -17.75
C GLY A 1077 -59.38 -81.37 -16.38
N SER A 1078 -58.28 -80.70 -16.01
CA SER A 1078 -58.12 -79.96 -14.74
C SER A 1078 -58.33 -78.46 -14.89
N SER A 1079 -58.73 -77.79 -13.79
CA SER A 1079 -58.97 -76.35 -13.78
C SER A 1079 -57.67 -75.55 -13.56
N PRO A 1080 -57.51 -74.33 -14.13
CA PRO A 1080 -56.31 -73.50 -13.92
C PRO A 1080 -56.06 -73.07 -12.45
N SER A 1081 -56.98 -73.39 -11.53
CA SER A 1081 -56.87 -73.19 -10.08
C SER A 1081 -56.11 -74.30 -9.36
N GLU A 1082 -55.85 -75.44 -10.00
CA GLU A 1082 -55.21 -76.63 -9.39
C GLU A 1082 -53.71 -76.76 -9.75
N LEU A 1083 -53.12 -75.75 -10.39
CA LEU A 1083 -51.71 -75.76 -10.79
C LEU A 1083 -50.78 -75.74 -9.58
N ASN A 1084 -49.75 -76.59 -9.59
CA ASN A 1084 -48.72 -76.58 -8.56
C ASN A 1084 -47.90 -75.28 -8.59
N LEU A 1085 -47.30 -74.92 -7.45
CA LEU A 1085 -46.52 -73.69 -7.29
C LEU A 1085 -45.37 -73.59 -8.32
N GLY A 1086 -44.76 -74.71 -8.69
CA GLY A 1086 -43.71 -74.76 -9.71
C GLY A 1086 -44.18 -74.33 -11.11
N ALA A 1087 -45.37 -74.75 -11.53
CA ALA A 1087 -45.97 -74.34 -12.81
C ALA A 1087 -46.35 -72.85 -12.81
N ILE A 1088 -46.81 -72.33 -11.67
CA ILE A 1088 -47.08 -70.90 -11.48
C ILE A 1088 -45.78 -70.08 -11.57
N ILE A 1089 -44.68 -70.56 -10.96
CA ILE A 1089 -43.36 -69.93 -11.05
C ILE A 1089 -42.84 -69.92 -12.48
N MET A 1090 -42.99 -71.04 -13.21
CA MET A 1090 -42.60 -71.12 -14.63
C MET A 1090 -43.42 -70.16 -15.49
N ALA A 1091 -44.74 -70.09 -15.28
CA ALA A 1091 -45.62 -69.15 -15.99
C ALA A 1091 -45.31 -67.68 -15.66
N GLY A 1092 -44.97 -67.36 -14.41
CA GLY A 1092 -44.52 -66.02 -14.01
C GLY A 1092 -43.14 -65.65 -14.58
N GLY A 1093 -42.22 -66.62 -14.61
CA GLY A 1093 -40.88 -66.46 -15.19
C GLY A 1093 -40.91 -66.21 -16.70
N THR A 1094 -41.67 -67.01 -17.46
CA THR A 1094 -41.84 -66.81 -18.91
C THR A 1094 -42.56 -65.50 -19.22
N ALA A 1095 -43.55 -65.12 -18.41
CA ALA A 1095 -44.23 -63.82 -18.52
C ALA A 1095 -43.26 -62.65 -18.30
N GLY A 1096 -42.38 -62.74 -17.31
CA GLY A 1096 -41.35 -61.72 -17.05
C GLY A 1096 -40.35 -61.58 -18.20
N VAL A 1097 -39.91 -62.69 -18.80
CA VAL A 1097 -39.02 -62.67 -19.97
C VAL A 1097 -39.72 -62.03 -21.18
N ALA A 1098 -40.97 -62.41 -21.45
CA ALA A 1098 -41.77 -61.85 -22.54
C ALA A 1098 -42.00 -60.34 -22.38
N MET A 1099 -42.30 -59.88 -21.16
CA MET A 1099 -42.43 -58.46 -20.84
C MET A 1099 -41.15 -57.68 -21.19
N TRP A 1100 -40.01 -58.10 -20.67
CA TRP A 1100 -38.75 -57.39 -20.89
C TRP A 1100 -38.27 -57.48 -22.34
N ALA A 1101 -38.56 -58.55 -23.08
CA ALA A 1101 -38.26 -58.64 -24.51
C ALA A 1101 -38.97 -57.54 -25.33
N VAL A 1102 -40.20 -57.17 -24.98
CA VAL A 1102 -40.95 -56.08 -25.62
C VAL A 1102 -40.59 -54.71 -25.04
N ALA A 1103 -40.31 -54.64 -23.73
CA ALA A 1103 -40.14 -53.38 -23.02
C ALA A 1103 -38.75 -52.73 -23.17
N ILE A 1104 -37.70 -53.46 -23.58
CA ILE A 1104 -36.33 -52.92 -23.61
C ILE A 1104 -36.16 -51.72 -24.56
N PRO A 1105 -36.58 -51.77 -25.85
CA PRO A 1105 -36.45 -50.63 -26.74
C PRO A 1105 -37.10 -49.32 -26.22
N PRO A 1106 -38.37 -49.32 -25.76
CA PRO A 1106 -38.94 -48.12 -25.15
C PRO A 1106 -38.31 -47.78 -23.79
N ASP A 1107 -37.78 -48.74 -23.02
CA ASP A 1107 -37.10 -48.48 -21.74
C ASP A 1107 -35.77 -47.72 -21.94
N VAL A 1108 -34.98 -48.04 -22.98
CA VAL A 1108 -33.76 -47.27 -23.33
C VAL A 1108 -34.11 -45.81 -23.59
N LEU A 1109 -35.13 -45.58 -24.43
CA LEU A 1109 -35.57 -44.23 -24.81
C LEU A 1109 -36.15 -43.47 -23.61
N LYS A 1110 -36.93 -44.15 -22.75
CA LYS A 1110 -37.44 -43.61 -21.50
C LYS A 1110 -36.30 -43.20 -20.57
N SER A 1111 -35.31 -44.06 -20.34
CA SER A 1111 -34.18 -43.79 -19.44
C SER A 1111 -33.32 -42.62 -19.93
N ARG A 1112 -33.06 -42.52 -21.24
CA ARG A 1112 -32.35 -41.37 -21.84
C ARG A 1112 -33.16 -40.07 -21.76
N LEU A 1113 -34.46 -40.13 -22.07
CA LEU A 1113 -35.35 -38.97 -21.99
C LEU A 1113 -35.50 -38.42 -20.55
N GLN A 1114 -35.52 -39.31 -19.56
CA GLN A 1114 -35.67 -38.95 -18.14
C GLN A 1114 -34.37 -38.45 -17.50
N SER A 1115 -33.20 -38.86 -18.00
CA SER A 1115 -31.88 -38.45 -17.48
C SER A 1115 -31.28 -37.25 -18.20
N ALA A 1116 -31.71 -36.95 -19.43
CA ALA A 1116 -31.16 -35.85 -20.21
C ALA A 1116 -31.54 -34.47 -19.64
N PRO A 1117 -30.64 -33.47 -19.75
CA PRO A 1117 -30.93 -32.08 -19.39
C PRO A 1117 -32.22 -31.55 -20.04
N ASN A 1118 -32.80 -30.52 -19.41
CA ASN A 1118 -33.98 -29.84 -19.98
C ASN A 1118 -33.58 -29.21 -21.32
N GLY A 1119 -34.36 -29.46 -22.38
CA GLY A 1119 -34.09 -28.97 -23.74
C GLY A 1119 -33.37 -29.93 -24.69
N THR A 1120 -32.76 -31.02 -24.20
CA THR A 1120 -32.01 -31.97 -25.07
C THR A 1120 -32.90 -32.70 -26.09
N TYR A 1121 -34.12 -33.07 -25.68
CA TYR A 1121 -35.11 -33.76 -26.50
C TYR A 1121 -36.46 -33.06 -26.42
N SER A 1122 -37.11 -32.84 -27.56
CA SER A 1122 -38.46 -32.26 -27.62
C SER A 1122 -39.56 -33.29 -27.29
N GLY A 1123 -39.25 -34.59 -27.34
CA GLY A 1123 -40.17 -35.68 -27.00
C GLY A 1123 -39.58 -37.06 -27.26
N PHE A 1124 -40.42 -38.10 -27.11
CA PHE A 1124 -40.00 -39.50 -27.28
C PHE A 1124 -39.47 -39.80 -28.69
N MET A 1125 -40.16 -39.32 -29.74
CA MET A 1125 -39.75 -39.56 -31.13
C MET A 1125 -38.45 -38.83 -31.50
N ASP A 1126 -38.22 -37.64 -30.93
CA ASP A 1126 -36.96 -36.90 -31.11
C ASP A 1126 -35.80 -37.62 -30.42
N CYS A 1127 -36.03 -38.15 -29.20
CA CYS A 1127 -35.06 -38.99 -28.50
C CYS A 1127 -34.72 -40.26 -29.30
N ALA A 1128 -35.70 -40.90 -29.92
CA ALA A 1128 -35.49 -42.08 -30.76
C ALA A 1128 -34.66 -41.75 -32.01
N ARG A 1129 -35.01 -40.69 -32.74
CA ARG A 1129 -34.28 -40.26 -33.95
C ARG A 1129 -32.83 -39.94 -33.63
N LYS A 1130 -32.58 -39.12 -32.59
CA LYS A 1130 -31.21 -38.74 -32.19
C LYS A 1130 -30.40 -39.93 -31.68
N THR A 1131 -31.02 -40.83 -30.90
CA THR A 1131 -30.35 -42.05 -30.40
C THR A 1131 -29.92 -42.96 -31.56
N ILE A 1132 -30.79 -43.19 -32.54
CA ILE A 1132 -30.46 -44.03 -33.70
C ILE A 1132 -29.39 -43.36 -34.58
N ALA A 1133 -29.46 -42.04 -34.76
CA ALA A 1133 -28.47 -41.30 -35.54
C ALA A 1133 -27.07 -41.29 -34.90
N GLN A 1134 -26.99 -41.23 -33.57
CA GLN A 1134 -25.71 -41.14 -32.84
C GLN A 1134 -25.11 -42.50 -32.49
N ASP A 1135 -25.93 -43.46 -32.03
CA ASP A 1135 -25.45 -44.73 -31.47
C ASP A 1135 -25.88 -45.97 -32.29
N GLY A 1136 -26.63 -45.77 -33.38
CA GLY A 1136 -27.16 -46.84 -34.22
C GLY A 1136 -28.36 -47.58 -33.63
N VAL A 1137 -29.00 -48.44 -34.44
CA VAL A 1137 -30.23 -49.17 -34.08
C VAL A 1137 -30.01 -50.16 -32.91
N ARG A 1138 -28.80 -50.73 -32.80
CA ARG A 1138 -28.44 -51.65 -31.71
C ARG A 1138 -28.47 -50.98 -30.33
N ALA A 1139 -28.38 -49.65 -30.26
CA ALA A 1139 -28.45 -48.91 -29.01
C ALA A 1139 -29.78 -49.11 -28.27
N LEU A 1140 -30.88 -49.36 -28.99
CA LEU A 1140 -32.21 -49.62 -28.42
C LEU A 1140 -32.27 -50.92 -27.60
N TRP A 1141 -31.28 -51.81 -27.74
CA TRP A 1141 -31.21 -53.07 -27.01
C TRP A 1141 -30.15 -53.06 -25.89
N LYS A 1142 -29.54 -51.90 -25.61
CA LYS A 1142 -28.60 -51.75 -24.48
C LYS A 1142 -29.31 -52.05 -23.16
N GLY A 1143 -28.69 -52.90 -22.33
CA GLY A 1143 -29.26 -53.34 -21.06
C GLY A 1143 -30.11 -54.62 -21.12
N PHE A 1144 -30.29 -55.24 -22.30
CA PHE A 1144 -31.02 -56.51 -22.44
C PHE A 1144 -30.44 -57.63 -21.56
N GLY A 1145 -29.12 -57.83 -21.58
CA GLY A 1145 -28.44 -58.86 -20.78
C GLY A 1145 -28.69 -58.75 -19.27
N PRO A 1146 -28.43 -57.58 -18.65
CA PRO A 1146 -28.78 -57.34 -17.24
C PRO A 1146 -30.27 -57.53 -16.93
N ALA A 1147 -31.18 -57.11 -17.81
CA ALA A 1147 -32.62 -57.27 -17.61
C ALA A 1147 -33.06 -58.74 -17.63
N MET A 1148 -32.54 -59.55 -18.56
CA MET A 1148 -32.80 -61.00 -18.60
C MET A 1148 -32.19 -61.70 -17.38
N SER A 1149 -30.97 -61.32 -16.99
CA SER A 1149 -30.27 -61.88 -15.83
C SER A 1149 -30.98 -61.58 -14.51
N ARG A 1150 -31.67 -60.44 -14.42
CA ARG A 1150 -32.51 -60.06 -13.28
C ARG A 1150 -33.76 -60.92 -13.14
N ALA A 1151 -34.35 -61.34 -14.27
CA ALA A 1151 -35.71 -61.88 -14.30
C ALA A 1151 -35.87 -63.11 -13.39
N PHE A 1152 -34.88 -64.01 -13.36
CA PHE A 1152 -34.96 -65.22 -12.56
C PHE A 1152 -34.67 -64.98 -11.06
N PRO A 1153 -33.56 -64.35 -10.66
CA PRO A 1153 -33.25 -64.12 -9.24
C PRO A 1153 -34.25 -63.21 -8.52
N ALA A 1154 -34.74 -62.16 -9.20
CA ALA A 1154 -35.69 -61.24 -8.59
C ALA A 1154 -37.05 -61.94 -8.32
N ASN A 1155 -37.52 -62.75 -9.25
CA ASN A 1155 -38.77 -63.50 -9.08
C ASN A 1155 -38.64 -64.56 -7.97
N ALA A 1156 -37.52 -65.28 -7.90
CA ALA A 1156 -37.26 -66.24 -6.83
C ALA A 1156 -37.27 -65.56 -5.44
N ALA A 1157 -36.66 -64.38 -5.33
CA ALA A 1157 -36.64 -63.59 -4.10
C ALA A 1157 -38.05 -63.12 -3.68
N THR A 1158 -38.89 -62.72 -4.65
CA THR A 1158 -40.29 -62.36 -4.39
C THR A 1158 -41.04 -63.48 -3.69
N PHE A 1159 -40.99 -64.69 -4.25
CA PHE A 1159 -41.72 -65.84 -3.69
C PHE A 1159 -41.17 -66.28 -2.34
N LEU A 1160 -39.84 -66.27 -2.16
CA LEU A 1160 -39.22 -66.52 -0.85
C LEU A 1160 -39.71 -65.51 0.19
N GLY A 1161 -39.78 -64.22 -0.17
CA GLY A 1161 -40.27 -63.17 0.71
C GLY A 1161 -41.76 -63.32 1.09
N VAL A 1162 -42.61 -63.68 0.13
CA VAL A 1162 -44.03 -63.98 0.38
C VAL A 1162 -44.19 -65.19 1.30
N GLU A 1163 -43.47 -66.27 1.03
CA GLU A 1163 -43.60 -67.53 1.77
C GLU A 1163 -43.04 -67.41 3.20
N ALA A 1164 -41.86 -66.80 3.35
CA ALA A 1164 -41.26 -66.58 4.66
C ALA A 1164 -42.11 -65.64 5.53
N SER A 1165 -42.67 -64.58 4.94
CA SER A 1165 -43.53 -63.65 5.68
C SER A 1165 -44.89 -64.25 6.05
N ARG A 1166 -45.51 -65.05 5.17
CA ARG A 1166 -46.73 -65.82 5.51
C ARG A 1166 -46.48 -66.79 6.65
N ASN A 1167 -45.46 -67.64 6.54
CA ASN A 1167 -45.11 -68.59 7.60
C ASN A 1167 -44.76 -67.90 8.93
N LEU A 1168 -44.15 -66.70 8.88
CA LEU A 1168 -43.91 -65.90 10.08
C LEU A 1168 -45.22 -65.34 10.65
N MET A 1169 -46.08 -64.75 9.83
CA MET A 1169 -47.35 -64.19 10.29
C MET A 1169 -48.29 -65.26 10.84
N ASP A 1170 -48.38 -66.42 10.20
CA ASP A 1170 -49.22 -67.54 10.68
C ASP A 1170 -48.70 -68.17 11.97
N LYS A 1171 -47.42 -67.95 12.30
CA LYS A 1171 -46.81 -68.38 13.56
C LYS A 1171 -47.08 -67.41 14.72
N PHE A 1172 -47.35 -66.14 14.44
CA PHE A 1172 -47.49 -65.08 15.46
C PHE A 1172 -48.90 -64.48 15.56
N PHE A 1173 -49.73 -64.58 14.52
CA PHE A 1173 -51.07 -64.02 14.39
C PHE A 1173 -52.01 -65.03 13.75
#